data_AF-A0A813KXM5-F1
#
_entry.id   AF-A0A813KXM5-F1
#
_cell.length_a   1.000
_cell.length_b   1.000
_cell.length_c   1.000
_cell.angle_alpha   90.00
_cell.angle_beta   90.00
_cell.angle_gamma   90.00
#
_symmetry.space_group_name_H-M   'P 1'
#
loop_
_entity.id
_entity.type
_entity.pdbx_description
1 polymer ?
#
loop_
_entity_poly.entity_id
_entity_poly.type
_entity_poly.pdbx_seq_one_letter_code
_entity_poly.pdbx_strand_id
1 'polypeptide(L)'
;MSSTDFHLRHLIRSAGGAGEQQAHKLVDDAFAIIEGNASRFSAGEDFPPELLVLFSEAASDLGGHELQVQRALELHDRLGSEDDQFRARALLVRCLFEARLGTATHRLKGFHLLQQLQYALRFLVQALGIATEAGWAQNDTRYGFLVYNASLVFWNVARPMCRLGWQRHIVNETAQVLDALRKVRDASAGGAAGKGGKDASGGVAIPTQVDLPWLIELTLNLAFGLEDAGRDADAQKKADEAGPLLDECAKEQQAAAAGKGEDEEMAVAARIAKLRSLVLNARAYFARKAPGKTKEEIDKASGSTMTGTVYFATNGGIAPENCGEELIKAWQIIDKDFDLRAAVAAFDPQDPKGNQAAGGGRANLKPQRLIDLACAVRAACFAKLWPLAVTMLSRLERYQVPAGRARILADLSRSETDVWHACNVKKVDPTTKMLLDPREQAKREVEVRARAARLCEQCIMTAKRNEETDLVEESAVVMWNLSRELMCSEHRLKVHKCIQKSSEILEEIQSARLVQLRVQLHFEVGSCEVAQDLLTKASVEFARAQINDYTVADSQLAEAMRQQLAENVGGAGRDPAPFIRKFDAAIREQTHLLHWKLNLYAEPTDPADQVMLLLDQVQRQRGVKNDKGEEMPLSEEKAKLNHNLLVQGFAKLETELEELIGNDRLQALSNQFQPPPRTIATAGALQPLPCQAPATVSEGGPPAAEMAVGGAAPTPILDKRPKSQREDAIVKAKRVVMLMCKVGLEAYRVEEGGLAIRACEKAIATAVGDLAFGPSPIEVEGGILLAEAAYTKARCLAWEIEDLGLLNGVDEEIEPEAKAVEEKEAVVQFEDLGSESEEEFLELTPEEKAAASAKKRELIQALLFGMSKSYEFGQTWLVANGLVHWWNLHLDLVYFSHEQPELLARTLQEYRDALKEIQRYLVGETALPDADLKPDLVAGLALANINAGIAAGQLGVLETDQLLVLKRLGACQRKEIVARVVQLCRTKEKPLPDLVRLRPSRLEAAPPAAADKGKAAKGAPPPDASADKGDLQGNEADVIAAVMSMPQAKDGDEAKKYVEQAISLLQKWTPSPSDEAMLTLWIELWTRLGRHCLAKPMQPSLGAKYALMCGIQGLLVAISVILHFNVAN
;
A
#
# COMPACT_ATOMS: atom_id res chain seq x y z
N MET A 1 -59.37 -27.94 -24.44
CA MET A 1 -58.16 -27.10 -24.58
C MET A 1 -58.28 -25.95 -23.57
N SER A 2 -58.16 -26.24 -22.27
CA SER A 2 -58.51 -25.28 -21.21
C SER A 2 -57.54 -25.26 -20.01
N SER A 3 -56.22 -25.33 -20.14
CA SER A 3 -55.30 -25.71 -21.22
C SER A 3 -53.95 -25.95 -20.54
N THR A 4 -52.89 -26.39 -21.24
CA THR A 4 -51.54 -26.51 -20.64
C THR A 4 -51.07 -25.21 -19.97
N ASP A 5 -51.48 -24.06 -20.50
CA ASP A 5 -51.38 -22.71 -19.92
C ASP A 5 -51.77 -22.64 -18.42
N PHE A 6 -53.00 -23.05 -18.05
CA PHE A 6 -53.49 -22.93 -16.66
C PHE A 6 -52.61 -23.71 -15.68
N HIS A 7 -52.16 -24.90 -16.07
CA HIS A 7 -51.28 -25.72 -15.24
C HIS A 7 -49.89 -25.08 -15.10
N LEU A 8 -49.34 -24.52 -16.18
CA LEU A 8 -48.07 -23.80 -16.13
C LEU A 8 -48.14 -22.55 -15.24
N ARG A 9 -49.20 -21.72 -15.39
CA ARG A 9 -49.43 -20.55 -14.52
C ARG A 9 -49.58 -20.95 -13.05
N HIS A 10 -50.18 -22.12 -12.76
CA HIS A 10 -50.26 -22.65 -11.40
C HIS A 10 -48.87 -23.01 -10.86
N LEU A 11 -48.07 -23.79 -11.59
CA LEU A 11 -46.72 -24.19 -11.16
C LEU A 11 -45.81 -22.99 -10.91
N ILE A 12 -45.77 -22.02 -11.84
CA ILE A 12 -44.98 -20.79 -11.71
C ILE A 12 -45.38 -19.99 -10.46
N ARG A 13 -46.69 -19.81 -10.21
CA ARG A 13 -47.17 -19.11 -9.00
C ARG A 13 -46.90 -19.89 -7.72
N SER A 14 -46.99 -21.23 -7.75
CA SER A 14 -46.69 -22.08 -6.59
C SER A 14 -45.21 -22.04 -6.22
N ALA A 15 -44.31 -21.95 -7.20
CA ALA A 15 -42.86 -21.85 -6.96
C ALA A 15 -42.51 -20.59 -6.13
N GLY A 16 -43.09 -19.43 -6.47
CA GLY A 16 -42.84 -18.16 -5.77
C GLY A 16 -43.35 -18.07 -4.33
N GLY A 17 -44.08 -19.08 -3.83
CA GLY A 17 -44.55 -19.17 -2.44
C GLY A 17 -44.12 -20.45 -1.72
N ALA A 18 -43.26 -21.27 -2.33
CA ALA A 18 -42.79 -22.53 -1.78
C ALA A 18 -41.44 -22.36 -1.04
N GLY A 19 -41.12 -23.31 -0.16
CA GLY A 19 -39.75 -23.44 0.35
C GLY A 19 -38.79 -23.86 -0.76
N GLU A 20 -37.53 -23.42 -0.68
CA GLU A 20 -36.48 -23.50 -1.72
C GLU A 20 -36.44 -24.84 -2.48
N GLN A 21 -36.28 -25.97 -1.79
CA GLN A 21 -36.24 -27.32 -2.42
C GLN A 21 -37.53 -27.67 -3.20
N GLN A 22 -38.68 -27.20 -2.73
CA GLN A 22 -39.97 -27.41 -3.38
C GLN A 22 -40.18 -26.44 -4.56
N ALA A 23 -39.61 -25.23 -4.48
CA ALA A 23 -39.60 -24.27 -5.58
C ALA A 23 -38.80 -24.79 -6.78
N HIS A 24 -37.58 -25.33 -6.56
CA HIS A 24 -36.75 -25.91 -7.63
C HIS A 24 -37.50 -27.01 -8.39
N LYS A 25 -38.13 -27.93 -7.65
CA LYS A 25 -38.94 -28.99 -8.25
C LYS A 25 -40.12 -28.47 -9.07
N LEU A 26 -40.81 -27.43 -8.60
CA LEU A 26 -41.94 -26.82 -9.34
C LEU A 26 -41.49 -26.11 -10.63
N VAL A 27 -40.28 -25.54 -10.64
CA VAL A 27 -39.65 -24.98 -11.84
C VAL A 27 -39.28 -26.09 -12.82
N ASP A 28 -38.67 -27.19 -12.37
CA ASP A 28 -38.35 -28.35 -13.22
C ASP A 28 -39.60 -28.99 -13.83
N ASP A 29 -40.66 -29.19 -13.03
CA ASP A 29 -41.96 -29.71 -13.48
C ASP A 29 -42.60 -28.79 -14.53
N ALA A 30 -42.48 -27.46 -14.36
CA ALA A 30 -42.95 -26.49 -15.35
C ALA A 30 -42.11 -26.51 -16.63
N PHE A 31 -40.78 -26.64 -16.52
CA PHE A 31 -39.87 -26.71 -17.67
C PHE A 31 -40.12 -27.96 -18.52
N ALA A 32 -40.38 -29.11 -17.89
CA ALA A 32 -40.73 -30.34 -18.59
C ALA A 32 -41.98 -30.19 -19.47
N ILE A 33 -42.97 -29.38 -19.03
CA ILE A 33 -44.16 -29.05 -19.82
C ILE A 33 -43.82 -28.11 -20.99
N ILE A 34 -42.93 -27.15 -20.80
CA ILE A 34 -42.47 -26.23 -21.87
C ILE A 34 -41.73 -27.01 -22.96
N GLU A 35 -40.70 -27.78 -22.59
CA GLU A 35 -39.87 -28.51 -23.54
C GLU A 35 -40.68 -29.63 -24.23
N GLY A 36 -41.60 -30.28 -23.52
CA GLY A 36 -42.57 -31.24 -24.09
C GLY A 36 -43.54 -30.65 -25.11
N ASN A 37 -43.68 -29.32 -25.18
CA ASN A 37 -44.46 -28.60 -26.20
C ASN A 37 -43.58 -27.83 -27.21
N ALA A 38 -42.25 -27.89 -27.11
CA ALA A 38 -41.33 -27.07 -27.91
C ALA A 38 -41.52 -27.19 -29.43
N SER A 39 -41.95 -28.36 -29.92
CA SER A 39 -42.24 -28.60 -31.35
C SER A 39 -43.49 -27.90 -31.86
N ARG A 40 -44.47 -27.60 -31.00
CA ARG A 40 -45.70 -26.87 -31.36
C ARG A 40 -45.44 -25.39 -31.59
N PHE A 41 -44.47 -24.81 -30.87
CA PHE A 41 -44.09 -23.40 -31.01
C PHE A 41 -43.53 -23.11 -32.41
N SER A 42 -42.86 -24.08 -33.03
CA SER A 42 -42.41 -24.01 -34.44
C SER A 42 -43.50 -24.26 -35.49
N ALA A 43 -44.73 -24.61 -35.10
CA ALA A 43 -45.84 -24.91 -36.01
C ALA A 43 -46.88 -23.78 -36.13
N GLY A 44 -46.74 -22.70 -35.36
CA GLY A 44 -47.70 -21.58 -35.36
C GLY A 44 -49.02 -21.88 -34.63
N GLU A 45 -49.05 -22.87 -33.74
CA GLU A 45 -50.20 -23.11 -32.84
C GLU A 45 -50.22 -22.08 -31.69
N ASP A 46 -51.41 -21.71 -31.21
CA ASP A 46 -51.65 -20.69 -30.17
C ASP A 46 -51.01 -21.04 -28.81
N PHE A 47 -49.72 -20.73 -28.64
CA PHE A 47 -49.05 -20.71 -27.33
C PHE A 47 -48.77 -19.27 -26.88
N PRO A 48 -49.27 -18.83 -25.70
CA PRO A 48 -49.08 -17.46 -25.24
C PRO A 48 -47.60 -17.19 -24.88
N PRO A 49 -46.90 -16.30 -25.60
CA PRO A 49 -45.47 -16.05 -25.41
C PRO A 49 -45.15 -15.45 -24.02
N GLU A 50 -46.15 -14.84 -23.36
CA GLU A 50 -46.11 -14.38 -21.96
C GLU A 50 -45.54 -15.44 -21.01
N LEU A 51 -45.93 -16.71 -21.21
CA LEU A 51 -45.63 -17.79 -20.27
C LEU A 51 -44.16 -18.15 -20.23
N LEU A 52 -43.46 -18.04 -21.36
CA LEU A 52 -42.02 -18.27 -21.44
C LEU A 52 -41.28 -17.18 -20.63
N VAL A 53 -41.76 -15.94 -20.67
CA VAL A 53 -41.20 -14.82 -19.92
C VAL A 53 -41.46 -15.00 -18.42
N LEU A 54 -42.71 -15.28 -18.01
CA LEU A 54 -43.07 -15.53 -16.61
C LEU A 54 -42.33 -16.73 -16.00
N PHE A 55 -42.12 -17.79 -16.78
CA PHE A 55 -41.28 -18.92 -16.39
C PHE A 55 -39.81 -18.49 -16.23
N SER A 56 -39.27 -17.76 -17.20
CA SER A 56 -37.87 -17.31 -17.21
C SER A 56 -37.56 -16.37 -16.03
N GLU A 57 -38.51 -15.51 -15.64
CA GLU A 57 -38.42 -14.67 -14.45
C GLU A 57 -38.38 -15.53 -13.18
N ALA A 58 -39.37 -16.42 -12.97
CA ALA A 58 -39.41 -17.26 -11.77
C ALA A 58 -38.19 -18.19 -11.62
N ALA A 59 -37.73 -18.78 -12.72
CA ALA A 59 -36.51 -19.60 -12.75
C ALA A 59 -35.23 -18.75 -12.54
N SER A 60 -35.21 -17.51 -13.02
CA SER A 60 -34.12 -16.56 -12.76
C SER A 60 -34.11 -16.07 -11.31
N ASP A 61 -35.26 -15.81 -10.69
CA ASP A 61 -35.33 -15.34 -9.31
C ASP A 61 -34.93 -16.44 -8.32
N LEU A 62 -35.23 -17.71 -8.65
CA LEU A 62 -34.80 -18.86 -7.87
C LEU A 62 -33.31 -19.21 -8.05
N GLY A 63 -32.77 -19.08 -9.26
CA GLY A 63 -31.36 -19.38 -9.59
C GLY A 63 -31.05 -20.88 -9.76
N GLY A 64 -29.91 -21.21 -10.37
CA GLY A 64 -29.52 -22.60 -10.65
C GLY A 64 -30.22 -23.26 -11.84
N HIS A 65 -31.12 -22.54 -12.51
CA HIS A 65 -31.90 -22.98 -13.67
C HIS A 65 -31.46 -22.28 -14.98
N GLU A 66 -30.19 -21.86 -15.08
CA GLU A 66 -29.68 -20.99 -16.16
C GLU A 66 -29.94 -21.56 -17.57
N LEU A 67 -29.75 -22.87 -17.77
CA LEU A 67 -30.02 -23.54 -19.04
C LEU A 67 -31.52 -23.52 -19.42
N GLN A 68 -32.40 -23.61 -18.43
CA GLN A 68 -33.85 -23.61 -18.63
C GLN A 68 -34.34 -22.21 -18.99
N VAL A 69 -33.80 -21.18 -18.32
CA VAL A 69 -34.01 -19.76 -18.65
C VAL A 69 -33.55 -19.47 -20.08
N GLN A 70 -32.32 -19.86 -20.45
CA GLN A 70 -31.81 -19.67 -21.80
C GLN A 70 -32.75 -20.31 -22.84
N ARG A 71 -33.17 -21.56 -22.59
CA ARG A 71 -34.04 -22.30 -23.50
C ARG A 71 -35.41 -21.65 -23.65
N ALA A 72 -36.03 -21.20 -22.57
CA ALA A 72 -37.32 -20.51 -22.61
C ALA A 72 -37.24 -19.17 -23.36
N LEU A 73 -36.14 -18.41 -23.19
CA LEU A 73 -35.89 -17.19 -23.96
C LEU A 73 -35.66 -17.47 -25.45
N GLU A 74 -34.89 -18.50 -25.82
CA GLU A 74 -34.72 -18.92 -27.22
C GLU A 74 -36.04 -19.33 -27.89
N LEU A 75 -36.96 -19.95 -27.15
CA LEU A 75 -38.30 -20.29 -27.65
C LEU A 75 -39.17 -19.03 -27.80
N HIS A 76 -39.03 -18.03 -26.92
CA HIS A 76 -39.72 -16.75 -27.04
C HIS A 76 -39.21 -15.95 -28.25
N ASP A 77 -37.90 -15.89 -28.49
CA ASP A 77 -37.31 -15.22 -29.67
C ASP A 77 -37.80 -15.82 -31.00
N ARG A 78 -38.04 -17.15 -31.05
CA ARG A 78 -38.56 -17.83 -32.25
C ARG A 78 -40.03 -17.52 -32.55
N LEU A 79 -40.81 -17.13 -31.55
CA LEU A 79 -42.22 -16.78 -31.73
C LEU A 79 -42.43 -15.39 -32.35
N GLY A 80 -41.39 -14.54 -32.40
CA GLY A 80 -41.45 -13.25 -33.08
C GLY A 80 -42.48 -12.29 -32.49
N SER A 81 -42.49 -12.15 -31.16
CA SER A 81 -43.36 -11.23 -30.44
C SER A 81 -43.22 -9.77 -30.91
N GLU A 82 -44.33 -9.05 -30.93
CA GLU A 82 -44.33 -7.58 -31.07
C GLU A 82 -43.58 -6.92 -29.91
N ASP A 83 -43.11 -5.68 -30.10
CA ASP A 83 -42.39 -4.90 -29.09
C ASP A 83 -43.32 -4.43 -27.95
N ASP A 84 -43.63 -5.38 -27.05
CA ASP A 84 -44.54 -5.21 -25.92
C ASP A 84 -43.82 -5.29 -24.56
N GLN A 85 -44.60 -5.27 -23.47
CA GLN A 85 -44.06 -5.39 -22.11
C GLN A 85 -43.36 -6.72 -21.83
N PHE A 86 -43.76 -7.80 -22.49
CA PHE A 86 -43.18 -9.12 -22.30
C PHE A 86 -41.87 -9.25 -23.08
N ARG A 87 -41.77 -8.63 -24.27
CA ARG A 87 -40.50 -8.45 -25.00
C ARG A 87 -39.49 -7.68 -24.17
N ALA A 88 -39.88 -6.53 -23.60
CA ALA A 88 -39.03 -5.75 -22.70
C ALA A 88 -38.58 -6.54 -21.47
N ARG A 89 -39.49 -7.29 -20.81
CA ARG A 89 -39.16 -8.16 -19.67
C ARG A 89 -38.23 -9.32 -20.05
N ALA A 90 -38.45 -9.96 -21.20
CA ALA A 90 -37.57 -11.01 -21.71
C ALA A 90 -36.14 -10.51 -21.93
N LEU A 91 -35.98 -9.30 -22.46
CA LEU A 91 -34.69 -8.64 -22.62
C LEU A 91 -34.02 -8.30 -21.27
N LEU A 92 -34.78 -7.91 -20.25
CA LEU A 92 -34.25 -7.72 -18.89
C LEU A 92 -33.80 -9.03 -18.24
N VAL A 93 -34.55 -10.13 -18.40
CA VAL A 93 -34.12 -11.46 -17.95
C VAL A 93 -32.90 -11.94 -18.73
N ARG A 94 -32.82 -11.68 -20.05
CA ARG A 94 -31.63 -11.96 -20.86
C ARG A 94 -30.41 -11.21 -20.34
N CYS A 95 -30.56 -9.92 -19.99
CA CYS A 95 -29.49 -9.13 -19.38
C CYS A 95 -28.99 -9.74 -18.06
N LEU A 96 -29.89 -10.17 -17.16
CA LEU A 96 -29.51 -10.87 -15.91
C LEU A 96 -28.81 -12.21 -16.19
N PHE A 97 -29.35 -13.01 -17.12
CA PHE A 97 -28.78 -14.30 -17.52
C PHE A 97 -27.35 -14.16 -18.05
N GLU A 98 -27.12 -13.29 -19.04
CA GLU A 98 -25.80 -13.09 -19.65
C GLU A 98 -24.77 -12.58 -18.62
N ALA A 99 -25.19 -11.74 -17.67
CA ALA A 99 -24.34 -11.26 -16.58
C ALA A 99 -23.99 -12.36 -15.57
N ARG A 100 -24.94 -13.23 -15.21
CA ARG A 100 -24.70 -14.39 -14.34
C ARG A 100 -23.84 -15.45 -15.01
N LEU A 101 -24.04 -15.69 -16.31
CA LEU A 101 -23.21 -16.59 -17.12
C LEU A 101 -21.73 -16.16 -17.07
N GLY A 102 -21.47 -14.86 -17.18
CA GLY A 102 -20.13 -14.29 -17.00
C GLY A 102 -19.59 -14.40 -15.58
N THR A 103 -20.38 -14.03 -14.56
CA THR A 103 -19.90 -13.89 -13.17
C THR A 103 -19.85 -15.19 -12.38
N ALA A 104 -20.88 -16.04 -12.47
CA ALA A 104 -21.04 -17.26 -11.67
C ALA A 104 -20.60 -18.52 -12.43
N THR A 105 -21.08 -18.71 -13.67
CA THR A 105 -20.87 -19.94 -14.44
C THR A 105 -19.46 -20.02 -15.04
N HIS A 106 -19.06 -19.01 -15.80
CA HIS A 106 -17.72 -18.93 -16.41
C HIS A 106 -16.68 -18.28 -15.50
N ARG A 107 -17.09 -17.59 -14.44
CA ARG A 107 -16.24 -16.87 -13.48
C ARG A 107 -15.23 -15.93 -14.17
N LEU A 108 -15.66 -15.29 -15.25
CA LEU A 108 -14.86 -14.35 -16.02
C LEU A 108 -14.34 -13.22 -15.12
N LYS A 109 -13.17 -12.69 -15.46
CA LYS A 109 -12.53 -11.54 -14.79
C LYS A 109 -11.98 -10.59 -15.84
N GLY A 110 -11.63 -9.38 -15.41
CA GLY A 110 -10.98 -8.38 -16.27
C GLY A 110 -11.82 -7.97 -17.48
N PHE A 111 -11.13 -7.82 -18.61
CA PHE A 111 -11.75 -7.40 -19.86
C PHE A 111 -12.79 -8.40 -20.38
N HIS A 112 -12.62 -9.71 -20.18
CA HIS A 112 -13.63 -10.69 -20.60
C HIS A 112 -14.93 -10.56 -19.80
N LEU A 113 -14.84 -10.29 -18.49
CA LEU A 113 -16.02 -9.97 -17.70
C LEU A 113 -16.64 -8.65 -18.17
N LEU A 114 -15.83 -7.62 -18.42
CA LEU A 114 -16.30 -6.34 -18.95
C LEU A 114 -17.05 -6.51 -20.27
N GLN A 115 -16.49 -7.24 -21.24
CA GLN A 115 -17.12 -7.52 -22.52
C GLN A 115 -18.45 -8.27 -22.35
N GLN A 116 -18.51 -9.28 -21.48
CA GLN A 116 -19.73 -10.03 -21.21
C GLN A 116 -20.81 -9.16 -20.54
N LEU A 117 -20.43 -8.28 -19.60
CA LEU A 117 -21.37 -7.36 -18.95
C LEU A 117 -21.83 -6.24 -19.91
N GLN A 118 -20.95 -5.71 -20.75
CA GLN A 118 -21.33 -4.77 -21.82
C GLN A 118 -22.25 -5.43 -22.86
N TYR A 119 -22.03 -6.70 -23.20
CA TYR A 119 -22.92 -7.48 -24.03
C TYR A 119 -24.30 -7.66 -23.37
N ALA A 120 -24.33 -8.02 -22.07
CA ALA A 120 -25.56 -8.10 -21.29
C ALA A 120 -26.34 -6.76 -21.28
N LEU A 121 -25.66 -5.64 -21.04
CA LEU A 121 -26.27 -4.30 -21.00
C LEU A 121 -26.87 -3.84 -22.34
N ARG A 122 -26.48 -4.42 -23.48
CA ARG A 122 -27.15 -4.12 -24.77
C ARG A 122 -28.62 -4.52 -24.76
N PHE A 123 -28.96 -5.66 -24.14
CA PHE A 123 -30.36 -6.09 -24.00
C PHE A 123 -31.15 -5.15 -23.08
N LEU A 124 -30.50 -4.60 -22.05
CA LEU A 124 -31.10 -3.59 -21.18
C LEU A 124 -31.37 -2.27 -21.91
N VAL A 125 -30.44 -1.80 -22.75
CA VAL A 125 -30.64 -0.63 -23.60
C VAL A 125 -31.79 -0.85 -24.60
N GLN A 126 -31.91 -2.06 -25.19
CA GLN A 126 -33.04 -2.42 -26.03
C GLN A 126 -34.38 -2.40 -25.25
N ALA A 127 -34.41 -2.97 -24.04
CA ALA A 127 -35.59 -2.95 -23.18
C ALA A 127 -36.02 -1.53 -22.79
N LEU A 128 -35.05 -0.64 -22.52
CA LEU A 128 -35.30 0.79 -22.28
C LEU A 128 -35.82 1.50 -23.54
N GLY A 129 -35.35 1.13 -24.73
CA GLY A 129 -35.87 1.63 -26.01
C GLY A 129 -37.36 1.37 -26.13
N ILE A 130 -37.76 0.09 -26.06
CA ILE A 130 -39.18 -0.34 -26.09
C ILE A 130 -39.99 0.39 -25.01
N ALA A 131 -39.48 0.45 -23.78
CA ALA A 131 -40.18 1.09 -22.65
C ALA A 131 -40.29 2.62 -22.75
N THR A 132 -39.60 3.28 -23.69
CA THR A 132 -39.59 4.75 -23.86
C THR A 132 -40.02 5.23 -25.25
N GLU A 133 -40.53 4.33 -26.10
CA GLU A 133 -40.93 4.67 -27.46
C GLU A 133 -42.12 5.64 -27.56
N ALA A 134 -42.07 6.54 -28.53
CA ALA A 134 -42.98 7.68 -28.65
C ALA A 134 -44.46 7.29 -28.90
N GLY A 135 -44.74 6.10 -29.44
CA GLY A 135 -46.10 5.57 -29.57
C GLY A 135 -46.73 5.21 -28.22
N TRP A 136 -45.91 4.80 -27.26
CA TRP A 136 -46.34 4.47 -25.90
C TRP A 136 -46.37 5.71 -24.98
N ALA A 137 -45.55 6.73 -25.27
CA ALA A 137 -45.58 8.04 -24.59
C ALA A 137 -46.92 8.79 -24.72
N GLN A 138 -47.73 8.51 -25.75
CA GLN A 138 -49.12 9.03 -25.78
C GLN A 138 -50.03 8.41 -24.70
N ASN A 139 -49.58 7.33 -24.06
CA ASN A 139 -50.14 6.73 -22.84
C ASN A 139 -49.10 6.77 -21.69
N ASP A 140 -48.47 7.95 -21.51
CA ASP A 140 -47.29 8.36 -20.71
C ASP A 140 -47.05 7.74 -19.30
N THR A 141 -47.96 6.92 -18.78
CA THR A 141 -47.92 6.37 -17.41
C THR A 141 -47.97 4.84 -17.34
N ARG A 142 -48.30 4.11 -18.42
CA ARG A 142 -48.58 2.65 -18.33
C ARG A 142 -47.34 1.78 -18.09
N TYR A 143 -46.16 2.18 -18.58
CA TYR A 143 -44.94 1.35 -18.58
C TYR A 143 -43.78 1.88 -17.72
N GLY A 144 -44.01 2.90 -16.88
CA GLY A 144 -42.98 3.45 -15.99
C GLY A 144 -42.35 2.41 -15.05
N PHE A 145 -43.08 1.36 -14.69
CA PHE A 145 -42.57 0.24 -13.91
C PHE A 145 -41.47 -0.57 -14.64
N LEU A 146 -41.50 -0.64 -15.98
CA LEU A 146 -40.45 -1.32 -16.75
C LEU A 146 -39.14 -0.54 -16.71
N VAL A 147 -39.20 0.79 -16.78
CA VAL A 147 -38.02 1.66 -16.65
C VAL A 147 -37.44 1.56 -15.23
N TYR A 148 -38.29 1.51 -14.20
CA TYR A 148 -37.84 1.28 -12.83
C TYR A 148 -37.17 -0.10 -12.67
N ASN A 149 -37.81 -1.18 -13.14
CA ASN A 149 -37.24 -2.52 -13.11
C ASN A 149 -35.92 -2.61 -13.92
N ALA A 150 -35.85 -1.94 -15.07
CA ALA A 150 -34.62 -1.83 -15.86
C ALA A 150 -33.51 -1.13 -15.06
N SER A 151 -33.81 -0.11 -14.26
CA SER A 151 -32.79 0.53 -13.41
C SER A 151 -32.23 -0.40 -12.31
N LEU A 152 -33.07 -1.29 -11.76
CA LEU A 152 -32.63 -2.30 -10.78
C LEU A 152 -31.78 -3.41 -11.46
N VAL A 153 -32.18 -3.87 -12.64
CA VAL A 153 -31.40 -4.81 -13.45
C VAL A 153 -30.06 -4.20 -13.86
N PHE A 154 -30.07 -2.92 -14.27
CA PHE A 154 -28.85 -2.17 -14.58
C PHE A 154 -27.91 -2.19 -13.39
N TRP A 155 -28.37 -1.86 -12.18
CA TRP A 155 -27.53 -1.87 -10.99
C TRP A 155 -26.94 -3.25 -10.69
N ASN A 156 -27.76 -4.30 -10.73
CA ASN A 156 -27.33 -5.67 -10.48
C ASN A 156 -26.25 -6.14 -11.48
N VAL A 157 -26.36 -5.75 -12.75
CA VAL A 157 -25.39 -6.09 -13.81
C VAL A 157 -24.16 -5.17 -13.80
N ALA A 158 -24.34 -3.89 -13.47
CA ALA A 158 -23.28 -2.88 -13.48
C ALA A 158 -22.40 -2.88 -12.23
N ARG A 159 -22.87 -3.42 -11.09
CA ARG A 159 -22.14 -3.41 -9.81
C ARG A 159 -20.67 -3.89 -9.88
N PRO A 160 -20.28 -4.92 -10.66
CA PRO A 160 -18.86 -5.32 -10.82
C PRO A 160 -18.01 -4.31 -11.62
N MET A 161 -18.66 -3.42 -12.39
CA MET A 161 -18.07 -2.29 -13.10
C MET A 161 -18.14 -1.00 -12.27
N CYS A 162 -19.00 -0.92 -11.24
CA CYS A 162 -19.07 0.16 -10.26
C CYS A 162 -17.82 0.34 -9.36
N ARG A 163 -16.69 -0.29 -9.71
CA ARG A 163 -15.39 -0.10 -9.08
C ARG A 163 -14.60 1.00 -9.80
N LEU A 164 -14.01 1.90 -9.02
CA LEU A 164 -12.61 2.32 -9.14
C LEU A 164 -11.95 2.05 -10.53
N GLY A 165 -12.21 2.90 -11.52
CA GLY A 165 -11.60 2.80 -12.86
C GLY A 165 -12.33 2.00 -13.91
N TRP A 166 -13.42 1.33 -13.57
CA TRP A 166 -14.20 0.56 -14.52
C TRP A 166 -15.56 1.23 -14.78
N GLN A 167 -15.92 2.29 -14.04
CA GLN A 167 -17.20 2.99 -14.18
C GLN A 167 -17.32 3.78 -15.48
N ARG A 168 -16.21 4.29 -16.03
CA ARG A 168 -16.15 4.89 -17.37
C ARG A 168 -16.82 4.04 -18.47
N HIS A 169 -16.81 2.71 -18.32
CA HIS A 169 -17.32 1.76 -19.30
C HIS A 169 -18.85 1.57 -19.25
N ILE A 170 -19.51 2.15 -18.25
CA ILE A 170 -20.98 2.14 -18.06
C ILE A 170 -21.58 3.56 -18.09
N VAL A 171 -20.80 4.60 -18.40
CA VAL A 171 -21.27 6.01 -18.36
C VAL A 171 -22.46 6.23 -19.30
N ASN A 172 -22.44 5.62 -20.49
CA ASN A 172 -23.48 5.78 -21.50
C ASN A 172 -24.79 5.11 -21.05
N GLU A 173 -24.69 3.91 -20.49
CA GLU A 173 -25.80 3.10 -20.01
C GLU A 173 -26.41 3.72 -18.75
N THR A 174 -25.56 4.21 -17.84
CA THR A 174 -26.00 4.94 -16.63
C THR A 174 -26.77 6.20 -17.02
N ALA A 175 -26.27 6.97 -18.00
CA ALA A 175 -26.95 8.17 -18.49
C ALA A 175 -28.30 7.85 -19.14
N GLN A 176 -28.39 6.79 -19.96
CA GLN A 176 -29.66 6.35 -20.57
C GLN A 176 -30.70 5.91 -19.54
N VAL A 177 -30.29 5.15 -18.52
CA VAL A 177 -31.16 4.78 -17.38
C VAL A 177 -31.63 6.03 -16.64
N LEU A 178 -30.72 6.98 -16.36
CA LEU A 178 -31.04 8.23 -15.65
C LEU A 178 -32.04 9.10 -16.42
N ASP A 179 -31.83 9.27 -17.73
CA ASP A 179 -32.71 10.06 -18.59
C ASP A 179 -34.09 9.39 -18.74
N ALA A 180 -34.16 8.07 -18.80
CA ALA A 180 -35.43 7.33 -18.80
C ALA A 180 -36.18 7.49 -17.47
N LEU A 181 -35.50 7.36 -16.33
CA LEU A 181 -36.10 7.58 -14.99
C LEU A 181 -36.60 9.02 -14.82
N ARG A 182 -35.85 10.02 -15.30
CA ARG A 182 -36.27 11.44 -15.30
C ARG A 182 -37.56 11.64 -16.10
N LYS A 183 -37.64 11.11 -17.33
CA LYS A 183 -38.86 11.17 -18.16
C LYS A 183 -40.09 10.57 -17.46
N VAL A 184 -39.96 9.38 -16.87
CA VAL A 184 -41.05 8.72 -16.15
C VAL A 184 -41.48 9.54 -14.92
N ARG A 185 -40.53 10.15 -14.22
CA ARG A 185 -40.82 11.04 -13.08
C ARG A 185 -41.56 12.30 -13.52
N ASP A 186 -41.09 12.98 -14.57
CA ASP A 186 -41.71 14.19 -15.11
C ASP A 186 -43.15 13.94 -15.58
N ALA A 187 -43.38 12.82 -16.29
CA ALA A 187 -44.71 12.38 -16.71
C ALA A 187 -45.65 12.10 -15.51
N SER A 188 -45.13 11.51 -14.42
CA SER A 188 -45.90 11.28 -13.20
C SER A 188 -46.25 12.56 -12.44
N ALA A 189 -45.40 13.60 -12.50
CA ALA A 189 -45.63 14.88 -11.83
C ALA A 189 -46.65 15.77 -12.55
N GLY A 190 -46.71 15.70 -13.89
CA GLY A 190 -47.62 16.52 -14.71
C GLY A 190 -49.12 16.27 -14.47
N GLY A 191 -49.49 15.10 -13.94
CA GLY A 191 -50.90 14.71 -13.72
C GLY A 191 -51.65 15.52 -12.65
N ALA A 192 -50.95 16.21 -11.75
CA ALA A 192 -51.56 16.90 -10.60
C ALA A 192 -52.06 18.33 -10.88
N ALA A 193 -51.79 18.90 -12.06
CA ALA A 193 -52.05 20.32 -12.37
C ALA A 193 -53.22 20.58 -13.35
N GLY A 194 -54.05 19.56 -13.63
CA GLY A 194 -55.22 19.68 -14.50
C GLY A 194 -56.45 20.29 -13.82
N LYS A 195 -56.84 21.52 -14.20
CA LYS A 195 -58.08 22.15 -13.72
C LYS A 195 -59.33 21.37 -14.13
N GLY A 196 -60.08 20.89 -13.15
CA GLY A 196 -61.55 20.85 -13.14
C GLY A 196 -62.26 20.30 -14.38
N GLY A 197 -62.12 18.99 -14.63
CA GLY A 197 -63.05 18.22 -15.47
C GLY A 197 -63.67 17.10 -14.65
N LYS A 198 -65.01 17.10 -14.49
CA LYS A 198 -65.73 15.90 -14.05
C LYS A 198 -65.80 14.90 -15.20
N ASP A 199 -66.04 13.64 -14.83
CA ASP A 199 -66.41 12.52 -15.72
C ASP A 199 -65.26 11.80 -16.47
N ALA A 200 -64.40 11.14 -15.68
CA ALA A 200 -63.66 9.95 -16.10
C ALA A 200 -63.41 9.00 -14.91
N SER A 201 -64.33 8.06 -14.67
CA SER A 201 -64.17 7.01 -13.67
C SER A 201 -63.26 5.88 -14.18
N GLY A 202 -62.15 5.58 -13.49
CA GLY A 202 -61.39 4.34 -13.71
C GLY A 202 -59.88 4.46 -13.95
N GLY A 203 -59.27 5.63 -13.75
CA GLY A 203 -57.81 5.75 -13.79
C GLY A 203 -57.15 5.05 -12.60
N VAL A 204 -56.52 3.89 -12.82
CA VAL A 204 -55.69 3.21 -11.81
C VAL A 204 -54.44 4.07 -11.56
N ALA A 205 -54.22 4.47 -10.29
CA ALA A 205 -53.04 5.21 -9.90
C ALA A 205 -51.75 4.38 -10.09
N ILE A 206 -50.65 5.05 -10.44
CA ILE A 206 -49.35 4.45 -10.74
C ILE A 206 -48.84 3.67 -9.50
N PRO A 207 -48.45 2.38 -9.61
CA PRO A 207 -47.93 1.61 -8.48
C PRO A 207 -46.55 2.03 -7.97
N THR A 208 -45.73 2.68 -8.81
CA THR A 208 -44.33 3.04 -8.51
C THR A 208 -44.02 4.48 -8.91
N GLN A 209 -43.98 5.38 -7.93
CA GLN A 209 -43.25 6.63 -8.08
C GLN A 209 -41.75 6.31 -8.15
N VAL A 210 -41.00 7.01 -9.01
CA VAL A 210 -39.54 6.86 -9.07
C VAL A 210 -38.93 7.48 -7.81
N ASP A 211 -38.30 6.64 -6.98
CA ASP A 211 -37.74 7.07 -5.70
C ASP A 211 -36.58 8.07 -5.91
N LEU A 212 -36.70 9.24 -5.28
CA LEU A 212 -35.73 10.33 -5.35
C LEU A 212 -34.33 9.96 -4.81
N PRO A 213 -34.20 9.29 -3.65
CA PRO A 213 -32.94 8.67 -3.21
C PRO A 213 -32.29 7.84 -4.32
N TRP A 214 -33.02 6.93 -4.96
CA TRP A 214 -32.49 6.11 -6.05
C TRP A 214 -31.98 6.95 -7.24
N LEU A 215 -32.71 8.00 -7.62
CA LEU A 215 -32.28 8.92 -8.67
C LEU A 215 -31.03 9.73 -8.29
N ILE A 216 -30.92 10.16 -7.03
CA ILE A 216 -29.74 10.85 -6.47
C ILE A 216 -28.53 9.92 -6.49
N GLU A 217 -28.71 8.67 -6.05
CA GLU A 217 -27.65 7.66 -6.04
C GLU A 217 -27.13 7.34 -7.44
N LEU A 218 -28.00 7.13 -8.43
CA LEU A 218 -27.60 6.96 -9.83
C LEU A 218 -26.94 8.23 -10.42
N THR A 219 -27.41 9.43 -10.04
CA THR A 219 -26.78 10.69 -10.47
C THR A 219 -25.35 10.83 -9.94
N LEU A 220 -25.11 10.43 -8.69
CA LEU A 220 -23.76 10.40 -8.12
C LEU A 220 -22.89 9.34 -8.78
N ASN A 221 -23.38 8.11 -8.97
CA ASN A 221 -22.63 7.07 -9.70
C ASN A 221 -22.22 7.53 -11.12
N LEU A 222 -23.08 8.28 -11.82
CA LEU A 222 -22.74 8.89 -13.11
C LEU A 222 -21.64 9.97 -12.98
N ALA A 223 -21.71 10.84 -11.97
CA ALA A 223 -20.67 11.83 -11.70
C ALA A 223 -19.29 11.18 -11.56
N PHE A 224 -19.22 10.08 -10.80
CA PHE A 224 -17.99 9.34 -10.60
C PHE A 224 -17.52 8.60 -11.86
N GLY A 225 -18.42 7.98 -12.63
CA GLY A 225 -18.08 7.40 -13.93
C GLY A 225 -17.51 8.40 -14.94
N LEU A 226 -17.93 9.67 -14.85
CA LEU A 226 -17.40 10.77 -15.67
C LEU A 226 -15.99 11.18 -15.24
N GLU A 227 -15.66 11.20 -13.94
CA GLU A 227 -14.29 11.42 -13.46
C GLU A 227 -13.36 10.25 -13.81
N ASP A 228 -13.83 9.01 -13.67
CA ASP A 228 -13.16 7.79 -14.16
C ASP A 228 -12.87 7.83 -15.68
N ALA A 229 -13.61 8.67 -16.43
CA ALA A 229 -13.43 8.95 -17.86
C ALA A 229 -12.64 10.25 -18.16
N GLY A 230 -12.08 10.91 -17.14
CA GLY A 230 -11.32 12.16 -17.27
C GLY A 230 -12.15 13.42 -17.52
N ARG A 231 -13.47 13.37 -17.29
CA ARG A 231 -14.44 14.47 -17.54
C ARG A 231 -14.80 15.21 -16.25
N ASP A 232 -13.80 15.66 -15.50
CA ASP A 232 -13.93 16.32 -14.18
C ASP A 232 -15.03 17.41 -14.12
N ALA A 233 -15.15 18.24 -15.15
CA ALA A 233 -16.14 19.32 -15.18
C ALA A 233 -17.58 18.81 -15.30
N ASP A 234 -17.80 17.75 -16.08
CA ASP A 234 -19.11 17.10 -16.19
C ASP A 234 -19.43 16.31 -14.92
N ALA A 235 -18.42 15.67 -14.33
CA ALA A 235 -18.52 15.00 -13.03
C ALA A 235 -18.97 15.96 -11.92
N GLN A 236 -18.30 17.11 -11.78
CA GLN A 236 -18.68 18.14 -10.82
C GLN A 236 -20.11 18.64 -11.07
N LYS A 237 -20.49 18.90 -12.33
CA LYS A 237 -21.85 19.29 -12.69
C LYS A 237 -22.89 18.25 -12.26
N LYS A 238 -22.62 16.95 -12.42
CA LYS A 238 -23.52 15.88 -11.96
C LYS A 238 -23.58 15.77 -10.44
N ALA A 239 -22.49 16.01 -9.73
CA ALA A 239 -22.51 16.10 -8.27
C ALA A 239 -23.33 17.31 -7.76
N ASP A 240 -23.25 18.45 -8.46
CA ASP A 240 -24.08 19.62 -8.14
C ASP A 240 -25.57 19.42 -8.50
N GLU A 241 -25.91 18.66 -9.55
CA GLU A 241 -27.29 18.24 -9.86
C GLU A 241 -27.96 17.45 -8.72
N ALA A 242 -27.18 16.75 -7.87
CA ALA A 242 -27.72 15.98 -6.75
C ALA A 242 -28.22 16.85 -5.57
N GLY A 243 -27.76 18.11 -5.46
CA GLY A 243 -28.18 19.04 -4.40
C GLY A 243 -29.67 19.41 -4.48
N PRO A 244 -30.15 19.96 -5.62
CA PRO A 244 -31.57 20.27 -5.81
C PRO A 244 -32.50 19.05 -5.66
N LEU A 245 -32.06 17.87 -6.14
CA LEU A 245 -32.81 16.63 -5.96
C LEU A 245 -32.97 16.24 -4.48
N LEU A 246 -31.93 16.45 -3.66
CA LEU A 246 -32.02 16.23 -2.21
C LEU A 246 -33.02 17.19 -1.53
N ASP A 247 -33.02 18.47 -1.91
CA ASP A 247 -33.96 19.47 -1.37
C ASP A 247 -35.41 19.18 -1.78
N GLU A 248 -35.62 18.56 -2.94
CA GLU A 248 -36.90 18.07 -3.42
C GLU A 248 -37.34 16.80 -2.65
N CYS A 249 -36.46 15.81 -2.55
CA CYS A 249 -36.62 14.59 -1.75
C CYS A 249 -37.03 14.89 -0.32
N ALA A 250 -36.34 15.85 0.32
CA ALA A 250 -36.62 16.23 1.69
C ALA A 250 -38.05 16.80 1.84
N LYS A 251 -38.55 17.59 0.88
CA LYS A 251 -39.90 18.14 0.90
C LYS A 251 -40.96 17.07 0.66
N GLU A 252 -40.77 16.22 -0.34
CA GLU A 252 -41.71 15.14 -0.66
C GLU A 252 -41.86 14.17 0.52
N GLN A 253 -40.75 13.67 1.07
CA GLN A 253 -40.79 12.72 2.18
C GLN A 253 -41.31 13.37 3.48
N GLN A 254 -40.97 14.63 3.78
CA GLN A 254 -41.55 15.34 4.94
C GLN A 254 -43.06 15.55 4.78
N ALA A 255 -43.54 15.91 3.58
CA ALA A 255 -44.97 16.03 3.31
C ALA A 255 -45.70 14.67 3.37
N ALA A 256 -45.03 13.59 2.98
CA ALA A 256 -45.59 12.23 3.04
C ALA A 256 -45.58 11.62 4.46
N ALA A 257 -44.73 12.10 5.37
CA ALA A 257 -44.71 11.71 6.78
C ALA A 257 -45.65 12.55 7.65
N ALA A 258 -45.89 13.81 7.27
CA ALA A 258 -46.69 14.77 8.02
C ALA A 258 -48.05 14.21 8.44
N GLY A 259 -48.24 14.02 9.75
CA GLY A 259 -49.50 13.54 10.32
C GLY A 259 -49.68 12.02 10.36
N LYS A 260 -48.65 11.23 10.03
CA LYS A 260 -48.65 9.77 10.25
C LYS A 260 -48.09 9.34 11.62
N GLY A 261 -47.47 10.26 12.35
CA GLY A 261 -46.98 10.05 13.71
C GLY A 261 -45.48 10.36 13.87
N GLU A 262 -45.06 10.66 15.10
CA GLU A 262 -43.71 11.13 15.41
C GLU A 262 -42.61 10.12 15.00
N ASP A 263 -42.90 8.82 15.08
CA ASP A 263 -41.94 7.76 14.70
C ASP A 263 -41.65 7.73 13.19
N GLU A 264 -42.66 7.91 12.33
CA GLU A 264 -42.48 7.92 10.86
C GLU A 264 -41.80 9.22 10.40
N GLU A 265 -42.17 10.36 11.01
CA GLU A 265 -41.49 11.65 10.79
C GLU A 265 -40.01 11.59 11.21
N MET A 266 -39.69 10.95 12.34
CA MET A 266 -38.32 10.75 12.82
C MET A 266 -37.52 9.79 11.91
N ALA A 267 -38.11 8.70 11.45
CA ALA A 267 -37.47 7.76 10.53
C ALA A 267 -37.14 8.41 9.17
N VAL A 268 -38.08 9.18 8.61
CA VAL A 268 -37.88 9.96 7.39
C VAL A 268 -36.78 11.02 7.58
N ALA A 269 -36.77 11.74 8.70
CA ALA A 269 -35.72 12.72 9.00
C ALA A 269 -34.32 12.07 9.06
N ALA A 270 -34.20 10.86 9.62
CA ALA A 270 -32.95 10.10 9.65
C ALA A 270 -32.50 9.68 8.24
N ARG A 271 -33.42 9.21 7.38
CA ARG A 271 -33.13 8.82 5.98
C ARG A 271 -32.62 10.01 5.15
N ILE A 272 -33.30 11.17 5.26
CA ILE A 272 -32.88 12.41 4.62
C ILE A 272 -31.50 12.87 5.12
N ALA A 273 -31.23 12.76 6.43
CA ALA A 273 -29.94 13.15 7.00
C ALA A 273 -28.78 12.29 6.47
N LYS A 274 -28.97 10.98 6.31
CA LYS A 274 -28.00 10.06 5.70
C LYS A 274 -27.75 10.38 4.22
N LEU A 275 -28.81 10.63 3.45
CA LEU A 275 -28.67 11.02 2.03
C LEU A 275 -28.00 12.39 1.87
N ARG A 276 -28.27 13.33 2.78
CA ARG A 276 -27.61 14.65 2.83
C ARG A 276 -26.12 14.55 3.06
N SER A 277 -25.65 13.71 3.99
CA SER A 277 -24.21 13.55 4.24
C SER A 277 -23.48 12.98 3.03
N LEU A 278 -24.09 12.02 2.32
CA LEU A 278 -23.59 11.45 1.05
C LEU A 278 -23.40 12.53 -0.03
N VAL A 279 -24.46 13.30 -0.31
CA VAL A 279 -24.45 14.34 -1.35
C VAL A 279 -23.44 15.45 -1.03
N LEU A 280 -23.42 15.95 0.21
CA LEU A 280 -22.50 17.03 0.60
C LEU A 280 -21.02 16.58 0.56
N ASN A 281 -20.73 15.34 0.95
CA ASN A 281 -19.37 14.79 0.85
C ASN A 281 -18.95 14.60 -0.62
N ALA A 282 -19.84 14.10 -1.48
CA ALA A 282 -19.56 13.98 -2.91
C ALA A 282 -19.30 15.36 -3.56
N ARG A 283 -20.12 16.37 -3.27
CA ARG A 283 -19.89 17.75 -3.75
C ARG A 283 -18.54 18.31 -3.28
N ALA A 284 -18.15 18.08 -2.02
CA ALA A 284 -16.82 18.47 -1.53
C ALA A 284 -15.69 17.73 -2.26
N TYR A 285 -15.86 16.43 -2.55
CA TYR A 285 -14.88 15.63 -3.26
C TYR A 285 -14.65 16.12 -4.69
N PHE A 286 -15.70 16.39 -5.47
CA PHE A 286 -15.52 16.92 -6.84
C PHE A 286 -15.01 18.37 -6.85
N ALA A 287 -15.44 19.20 -5.89
CA ALA A 287 -14.93 20.56 -5.75
C ALA A 287 -13.53 20.66 -5.10
N ARG A 288 -12.86 19.55 -4.77
CA ARG A 288 -11.58 19.55 -4.02
C ARG A 288 -10.47 20.42 -4.64
N LYS A 289 -10.46 20.57 -5.98
CA LYS A 289 -9.51 21.41 -6.72
C LYS A 289 -9.82 22.91 -6.64
N ALA A 290 -11.07 23.29 -6.37
CA ALA A 290 -11.57 24.66 -6.38
C ALA A 290 -12.66 24.87 -5.29
N PRO A 291 -12.29 24.79 -4.00
CA PRO A 291 -13.28 24.66 -2.91
C PRO A 291 -14.14 25.91 -2.66
N GLY A 292 -13.69 27.10 -3.08
CA GLY A 292 -14.19 28.41 -2.62
C GLY A 292 -15.72 28.54 -2.45
N LYS A 293 -16.45 28.65 -3.57
CA LYS A 293 -17.92 28.84 -3.53
C LYS A 293 -18.65 27.61 -2.99
N THR A 294 -18.19 26.41 -3.33
CA THR A 294 -18.85 25.16 -2.93
C THR A 294 -18.75 24.89 -1.43
N LYS A 295 -17.66 25.32 -0.76
CA LYS A 295 -17.52 25.27 0.70
C LYS A 295 -18.58 26.09 1.40
N GLU A 296 -18.79 27.34 0.98
CA GLU A 296 -19.84 28.21 1.52
C GLU A 296 -21.26 27.64 1.30
N GLU A 297 -21.51 27.05 0.13
CA GLU A 297 -22.79 26.38 -0.17
C GLU A 297 -23.02 25.13 0.70
N ILE A 298 -21.98 24.32 0.94
CA ILE A 298 -22.05 23.14 1.81
C ILE A 298 -22.27 23.53 3.26
N ASP A 299 -21.54 24.53 3.77
CA ASP A 299 -21.68 25.03 5.14
C ASP A 299 -23.08 25.64 5.40
N LYS A 300 -23.67 26.26 4.38
CA LYS A 300 -25.05 26.74 4.40
C LYS A 300 -26.07 25.59 4.39
N ALA A 301 -25.83 24.55 3.60
CA ALA A 301 -26.73 23.39 3.46
C ALA A 301 -26.67 22.42 4.67
N SER A 302 -25.52 22.33 5.35
CA SER A 302 -25.36 21.57 6.59
C SER A 302 -25.90 22.29 7.82
N GLY A 303 -25.96 23.64 7.79
CA GLY A 303 -26.20 24.48 8.97
C GLY A 303 -25.00 24.54 9.93
N SER A 304 -23.81 24.14 9.46
CA SER A 304 -22.59 24.02 10.26
C SER A 304 -21.35 24.27 9.42
N THR A 305 -20.64 25.37 9.72
CA THR A 305 -19.38 25.81 9.08
C THR A 305 -18.21 24.84 9.26
N MET A 306 -18.39 23.83 10.11
CA MET A 306 -17.41 22.77 10.29
C MET A 306 -17.61 21.61 9.32
N THR A 307 -18.83 21.38 8.81
CA THR A 307 -19.12 20.26 7.91
C THR A 307 -18.38 20.39 6.58
N GLY A 308 -18.39 21.57 5.95
CA GLY A 308 -17.61 21.81 4.74
C GLY A 308 -16.11 21.70 5.01
N THR A 309 -15.62 22.34 6.09
CA THR A 309 -14.21 22.25 6.49
C THR A 309 -13.74 20.81 6.71
N VAL A 310 -14.56 19.97 7.37
CA VAL A 310 -14.31 18.53 7.53
C VAL A 310 -14.25 17.82 6.20
N TYR A 311 -15.27 17.94 5.35
CA TYR A 311 -15.30 17.19 4.08
C TYR A 311 -14.19 17.62 3.12
N PHE A 312 -13.80 18.91 3.09
CA PHE A 312 -12.64 19.33 2.31
C PHE A 312 -11.31 18.86 2.92
N ALA A 313 -11.19 18.77 4.26
CA ALA A 313 -10.01 18.17 4.89
C ALA A 313 -9.88 16.67 4.57
N THR A 314 -10.97 15.89 4.65
CA THR A 314 -10.95 14.45 4.37
C THR A 314 -10.74 14.13 2.89
N ASN A 315 -11.22 14.99 1.98
CA ASN A 315 -11.07 14.80 0.53
C ASN A 315 -9.82 15.47 -0.08
N GLY A 316 -8.90 15.99 0.75
CA GLY A 316 -7.66 16.62 0.29
C GLY A 316 -7.83 17.97 -0.43
N GLY A 317 -8.96 18.65 -0.24
CA GLY A 317 -9.23 19.98 -0.79
C GLY A 317 -8.76 21.15 0.09
N ILE A 318 -8.07 20.86 1.20
CA ILE A 318 -7.32 21.84 2.00
C ILE A 318 -5.85 21.45 1.96
N ALA A 319 -4.96 22.42 1.69
CA ALA A 319 -3.51 22.19 1.72
C ALA A 319 -3.08 21.68 3.11
N PRO A 320 -2.17 20.69 3.21
CA PRO A 320 -1.85 20.01 4.47
C PRO A 320 -1.34 20.98 5.56
N GLU A 321 -0.57 21.99 5.17
CA GLU A 321 -0.06 23.06 6.04
C GLU A 321 -1.19 23.88 6.69
N ASN A 322 -2.29 24.13 5.97
CA ASN A 322 -3.41 24.95 6.41
C ASN A 322 -4.51 24.13 7.11
N CYS A 323 -4.50 22.81 6.97
CA CYS A 323 -5.56 21.92 7.46
C CYS A 323 -5.77 22.04 8.98
N GLY A 324 -4.69 22.08 9.77
CA GLY A 324 -4.77 22.23 11.22
C GLY A 324 -5.39 23.56 11.65
N GLU A 325 -4.98 24.67 11.03
CA GLU A 325 -5.50 26.01 11.32
C GLU A 325 -6.98 26.17 10.92
N GLU A 326 -7.40 25.61 9.78
CA GLU A 326 -8.81 25.60 9.39
C GLU A 326 -9.67 24.74 10.33
N LEU A 327 -9.19 23.58 10.77
CA LEU A 327 -9.88 22.73 11.75
C LEU A 327 -9.98 23.42 13.13
N ILE A 328 -8.93 24.12 13.58
CA ILE A 328 -8.95 24.90 14.83
C ILE A 328 -10.00 26.01 14.77
N LYS A 329 -10.03 26.81 13.69
CA LYS A 329 -11.04 27.85 13.48
C LYS A 329 -12.46 27.26 13.50
N ALA A 330 -12.66 26.14 12.81
CA ALA A 330 -13.96 25.50 12.72
C ALA A 330 -14.44 24.94 14.08
N TRP A 331 -13.55 24.36 14.88
CA TRP A 331 -13.83 23.90 16.24
C TRP A 331 -14.23 25.05 17.17
N GLN A 332 -13.49 26.16 17.14
CA GLN A 332 -13.73 27.35 17.95
C GLN A 332 -15.09 28.02 17.70
N ILE A 333 -15.74 27.77 16.55
CA ILE A 333 -17.10 28.26 16.28
C ILE A 333 -18.14 27.55 17.18
N ILE A 334 -17.90 26.28 17.54
CA ILE A 334 -18.80 25.45 18.35
C ILE A 334 -18.40 25.47 19.83
N ASP A 335 -17.12 25.25 20.14
CA ASP A 335 -16.59 25.21 21.51
C ASP A 335 -15.74 26.47 21.77
N LYS A 336 -16.44 27.60 21.94
CA LYS A 336 -15.83 28.94 22.15
C LYS A 336 -15.11 29.07 23.48
N ASP A 337 -15.45 28.24 24.46
CA ASP A 337 -14.92 28.28 25.82
C ASP A 337 -13.60 27.51 25.97
N PHE A 338 -13.08 26.94 24.87
CA PHE A 338 -11.84 26.16 24.85
C PHE A 338 -10.88 26.69 23.79
N ASP A 339 -9.76 27.28 24.23
CA ASP A 339 -8.68 27.66 23.33
C ASP A 339 -7.89 26.42 22.89
N LEU A 340 -8.39 25.78 21.84
CA LEU A 340 -7.75 24.64 21.19
C LEU A 340 -6.35 24.97 20.66
N ARG A 341 -6.07 26.22 20.24
CA ARG A 341 -4.74 26.59 19.72
C ARG A 341 -3.72 26.62 20.86
N ALA A 342 -4.06 27.24 21.99
CA ALA A 342 -3.21 27.22 23.18
C ALA A 342 -3.03 25.81 23.74
N ALA A 343 -4.09 24.99 23.78
CA ALA A 343 -4.02 23.61 24.26
C ALA A 343 -3.12 22.71 23.39
N VAL A 344 -3.12 22.89 22.07
CA VAL A 344 -2.23 22.17 21.15
C VAL A 344 -0.79 22.68 21.24
N ALA A 345 -0.57 23.99 21.46
CA ALA A 345 0.76 24.53 21.69
C ALA A 345 1.39 24.06 23.02
N ALA A 346 0.56 23.76 24.03
CA ALA A 346 0.97 23.21 25.33
C ALA A 346 0.86 21.66 25.41
N PHE A 347 0.77 20.98 24.26
CA PHE A 347 0.64 19.53 24.20
C PHE A 347 1.93 18.81 24.62
N ASP A 348 1.86 18.01 25.69
CA ASP A 348 2.91 17.09 26.09
C ASP A 348 2.55 15.65 25.63
N PRO A 349 3.38 15.00 24.79
CA PRO A 349 3.20 13.60 24.45
C PRO A 349 3.20 12.64 25.66
N GLN A 350 3.92 12.94 26.76
CA GLN A 350 3.99 12.05 27.92
C GLN A 350 2.74 12.10 28.81
N ASP A 351 2.12 13.28 28.94
CA ASP A 351 0.82 13.45 29.59
C ASP A 351 -0.20 14.15 28.67
N PRO A 352 -0.77 13.43 27.69
CA PRO A 352 -1.72 13.99 26.74
C PRO A 352 -3.06 14.44 27.37
N LYS A 353 -3.29 14.19 28.67
CA LYS A 353 -4.53 14.54 29.38
C LYS A 353 -4.33 15.57 30.52
N GLY A 354 -3.13 15.69 31.09
CA GLY A 354 -2.84 16.48 32.28
C GLY A 354 -2.90 18.00 32.10
N ASN A 355 -2.34 18.55 31.02
CA ASN A 355 -2.27 20.01 30.82
C ASN A 355 -3.62 20.69 30.56
N GLN A 356 -4.72 19.94 30.39
CA GLN A 356 -6.04 20.49 30.04
C GLN A 356 -6.90 20.89 31.27
N ALA A 357 -6.27 21.12 32.43
CA ALA A 357 -6.97 21.27 33.72
C ALA A 357 -7.72 22.62 33.91
N ALA A 358 -7.50 23.62 33.06
CA ALA A 358 -8.08 24.96 33.22
C ALA A 358 -8.87 25.42 31.97
N GLY A 359 -10.20 25.21 31.96
CA GLY A 359 -11.08 25.85 30.96
C GLY A 359 -12.45 25.19 30.70
N GLY A 360 -13.53 25.91 31.00
CA GLY A 360 -14.88 25.68 30.47
C GLY A 360 -15.71 24.59 31.16
N GLY A 361 -16.94 24.94 31.58
CA GLY A 361 -17.89 24.03 32.22
C GLY A 361 -18.62 23.09 31.26
N ARG A 362 -19.34 22.09 31.81
CA ARG A 362 -20.16 21.12 31.07
C ARG A 362 -21.41 21.77 30.45
N ALA A 363 -21.26 22.49 29.34
CA ALA A 363 -22.40 22.92 28.54
C ALA A 363 -23.02 21.72 27.81
N ASN A 364 -24.35 21.55 27.91
CA ASN A 364 -25.08 20.53 27.15
C ASN A 364 -25.18 20.93 25.68
N LEU A 365 -24.19 20.52 24.88
CA LEU A 365 -24.22 20.64 23.43
C LEU A 365 -25.34 19.76 22.83
N LYS A 366 -26.01 20.25 21.78
CA LYS A 366 -26.99 19.46 21.03
C LYS A 366 -26.31 18.26 20.36
N PRO A 367 -26.98 17.09 20.20
CA PRO A 367 -26.38 15.89 19.60
C PRO A 367 -25.70 16.13 18.25
N GLN A 368 -26.30 16.93 17.36
CA GLN A 368 -25.69 17.27 16.07
C GLN A 368 -24.33 17.98 16.21
N ARG A 369 -24.17 18.88 17.20
CA ARG A 369 -22.89 19.55 17.44
C ARG A 369 -21.82 18.57 17.94
N LEU A 370 -22.22 17.50 18.65
CA LEU A 370 -21.30 16.44 19.08
C LEU A 370 -20.91 15.51 17.91
N ILE A 371 -21.82 15.23 16.98
CA ILE A 371 -21.50 14.56 15.70
C ILE A 371 -20.52 15.41 14.91
N ASP A 372 -20.81 16.70 14.73
CA ASP A 372 -19.93 17.63 14.02
C ASP A 372 -18.52 17.59 14.64
N LEU A 373 -18.38 17.78 15.96
CA LEU A 373 -17.09 17.75 16.66
C LEU A 373 -16.37 16.41 16.48
N ALA A 374 -17.06 15.27 16.58
CA ALA A 374 -16.48 13.95 16.35
C ALA A 374 -15.95 13.79 14.90
N CYS A 375 -16.67 14.29 13.90
CA CYS A 375 -16.21 14.35 12.52
C CYS A 375 -14.93 15.21 12.36
N ALA A 376 -14.78 16.29 13.13
CA ALA A 376 -13.57 17.10 13.13
C ALA A 376 -12.36 16.38 13.77
N VAL A 377 -12.57 15.57 14.82
CA VAL A 377 -11.51 14.69 15.34
C VAL A 377 -11.06 13.69 14.27
N ARG A 378 -12.02 13.04 13.59
CA ARG A 378 -11.71 12.12 12.48
C ARG A 378 -10.93 12.78 11.36
N ALA A 379 -11.31 13.99 10.94
CA ALA A 379 -10.58 14.76 9.94
C ALA A 379 -9.13 15.05 10.37
N ALA A 380 -8.89 15.38 11.65
CA ALA A 380 -7.54 15.55 12.19
C ALA A 380 -6.72 14.24 12.18
N CYS A 381 -7.34 13.09 12.47
CA CYS A 381 -6.68 11.78 12.31
C CYS A 381 -6.34 11.47 10.84
N PHE A 382 -7.27 11.69 9.90
CA PHE A 382 -7.02 11.51 8.46
C PHE A 382 -5.87 12.40 7.96
N ALA A 383 -5.80 13.65 8.44
CA ALA A 383 -4.70 14.58 8.15
C ALA A 383 -3.40 14.28 8.93
N LYS A 384 -3.37 13.24 9.78
CA LYS A 384 -2.24 12.84 10.65
C LYS A 384 -1.78 13.94 11.61
N LEU A 385 -2.68 14.83 12.01
CA LEU A 385 -2.42 15.94 12.92
C LEU A 385 -2.57 15.48 14.38
N TRP A 386 -1.70 14.57 14.82
CA TRP A 386 -1.90 13.82 16.06
C TRP A 386 -2.03 14.66 17.35
N PRO A 387 -1.19 15.70 17.62
CA PRO A 387 -1.36 16.55 18.80
C PRO A 387 -2.73 17.26 18.84
N LEU A 388 -3.20 17.70 17.67
CA LEU A 388 -4.51 18.31 17.48
C LEU A 388 -5.63 17.28 17.71
N ALA A 389 -5.56 16.11 17.08
CA ALA A 389 -6.54 15.04 17.22
C ALA A 389 -6.69 14.54 18.68
N VAL A 390 -5.58 14.32 19.38
CA VAL A 390 -5.57 13.89 20.81
C VAL A 390 -6.19 14.97 21.71
N THR A 391 -5.89 16.24 21.44
CA THR A 391 -6.44 17.37 22.21
C THR A 391 -7.95 17.52 21.97
N MET A 392 -8.39 17.48 20.71
CA MET A 392 -9.81 17.52 20.34
C MET A 392 -10.59 16.33 20.92
N LEU A 393 -10.03 15.12 20.86
CA LEU A 393 -10.65 13.91 21.44
C LEU A 393 -10.79 14.03 22.96
N SER A 394 -9.73 14.46 23.65
CA SER A 394 -9.74 14.64 25.11
C SER A 394 -10.74 15.71 25.56
N ARG A 395 -10.97 16.74 24.75
CA ARG A 395 -12.05 17.72 24.96
C ARG A 395 -13.42 17.13 24.66
N LEU A 396 -13.58 16.36 23.58
CA LEU A 396 -14.83 15.68 23.22
C LEU A 396 -15.29 14.70 24.30
N GLU A 397 -14.36 13.94 24.91
CA GLU A 397 -14.61 13.01 26.01
C GLU A 397 -15.18 13.67 27.28
N ARG A 398 -15.05 15.00 27.44
CA ARG A 398 -15.65 15.75 28.57
C ARG A 398 -17.14 15.99 28.40
N TYR A 399 -17.64 15.98 27.16
CA TYR A 399 -19.06 15.97 26.87
C TYR A 399 -19.58 14.53 26.98
N GLN A 400 -20.83 14.38 27.46
CA GLN A 400 -21.48 13.08 27.44
C GLN A 400 -21.88 12.74 26.00
N VAL A 401 -20.97 12.13 25.25
CA VAL A 401 -21.18 11.76 23.85
C VAL A 401 -22.36 10.77 23.76
N PRO A 402 -23.47 11.12 23.06
CA PRO A 402 -24.63 10.24 22.93
C PRO A 402 -24.29 9.01 22.08
N ALA A 403 -25.07 7.94 22.27
CA ALA A 403 -24.97 6.73 21.45
C ALA A 403 -25.29 7.03 19.97
N GLY A 404 -24.80 6.15 19.08
CA GLY A 404 -24.90 6.32 17.62
C GLY A 404 -23.65 6.93 17.01
N ARG A 405 -23.80 7.61 15.88
CA ARG A 405 -22.73 8.16 15.02
C ARG A 405 -21.58 8.84 15.77
N ALA A 406 -21.88 9.79 16.65
CA ALA A 406 -20.86 10.53 17.39
C ALA A 406 -19.96 9.62 18.25
N ARG A 407 -20.54 8.57 18.84
CA ARG A 407 -19.81 7.60 19.66
C ARG A 407 -18.90 6.72 18.82
N ILE A 408 -19.38 6.24 17.67
CA ILE A 408 -18.58 5.43 16.73
C ILE A 408 -17.37 6.24 16.24
N LEU A 409 -17.59 7.48 15.79
CA LEU A 409 -16.51 8.37 15.33
C LEU A 409 -15.49 8.68 16.45
N ALA A 410 -15.95 8.85 17.70
CA ALA A 410 -15.06 9.08 18.84
C ALA A 410 -14.24 7.83 19.21
N ASP A 411 -14.84 6.64 19.22
CA ASP A 411 -14.13 5.39 19.52
C ASP A 411 -13.16 4.98 18.39
N LEU A 412 -13.50 5.24 17.12
CA LEU A 412 -12.56 5.13 15.99
C LEU A 412 -11.38 6.09 16.14
N SER A 413 -11.64 7.36 16.44
CA SER A 413 -10.58 8.35 16.71
C SER A 413 -9.65 7.89 17.84
N ARG A 414 -10.24 7.38 18.95
CA ARG A 414 -9.50 6.84 20.09
C ARG A 414 -8.60 5.67 19.69
N SER A 415 -9.11 4.74 18.89
CA SER A 415 -8.35 3.56 18.46
C SER A 415 -7.05 3.92 17.73
N GLU A 416 -7.07 4.97 16.89
CA GLU A 416 -5.87 5.46 16.21
C GLU A 416 -4.97 6.29 17.13
N THR A 417 -5.52 7.19 17.96
CA THR A 417 -4.72 8.00 18.88
C THR A 417 -4.02 7.17 19.96
N ASP A 418 -4.67 6.11 20.46
CA ASP A 418 -4.10 5.21 21.46
C ASP A 418 -2.89 4.44 20.88
N VAL A 419 -3.00 3.97 19.63
CA VAL A 419 -1.90 3.32 18.91
C VAL A 419 -0.78 4.32 18.61
N TRP A 420 -1.10 5.52 18.09
CA TRP A 420 -0.10 6.56 17.86
C TRP A 420 0.69 6.89 19.14
N HIS A 421 -0.01 7.10 20.25
CA HIS A 421 0.61 7.37 21.56
C HIS A 421 1.42 6.17 22.07
N ALA A 422 0.99 4.93 21.82
CA ALA A 422 1.77 3.75 22.16
C ALA A 422 3.13 3.70 21.43
N CYS A 423 3.16 4.05 20.13
CA CYS A 423 4.36 3.97 19.29
C CYS A 423 5.33 5.15 19.50
N ASN A 424 4.81 6.34 19.81
CA ASN A 424 5.62 7.57 19.87
C ASN A 424 6.10 7.93 21.29
N VAL A 425 5.51 7.33 22.33
CA VAL A 425 5.76 7.72 23.72
C VAL A 425 6.28 6.53 24.51
N LYS A 426 7.58 6.53 24.82
CA LYS A 426 8.17 5.59 25.78
C LYS A 426 7.56 5.84 27.16
N LYS A 427 6.84 4.85 27.69
CA LYS A 427 6.19 4.97 29.00
C LYS A 427 7.17 4.61 30.11
N VAL A 428 7.00 5.26 31.26
CA VAL A 428 7.69 4.94 32.51
C VAL A 428 6.87 3.89 33.25
N ASP A 429 7.50 2.83 33.76
CA ASP A 429 6.83 1.87 34.64
C ASP A 429 6.47 2.56 35.97
N PRO A 430 5.20 2.57 36.39
CA PRO A 430 4.77 3.20 37.64
C PRO A 430 5.43 2.61 38.90
N THR A 431 5.99 1.39 38.82
CA THR A 431 6.59 0.67 39.94
C THR A 431 8.06 1.05 40.12
N THR A 432 8.88 0.91 39.07
CA THR A 432 10.32 1.19 39.09
C THR A 432 10.67 2.66 38.81
N LYS A 433 9.74 3.44 38.25
CA LYS A 433 9.98 4.80 37.71
C LYS A 433 11.06 4.89 36.63
N MET A 434 11.43 3.76 36.03
CA MET A 434 12.33 3.68 34.89
C MET A 434 11.54 3.57 33.57
N LEU A 435 12.18 3.93 32.46
CA LEU A 435 11.60 3.72 31.13
C LEU A 435 11.44 2.21 30.87
N LEU A 436 10.33 1.81 30.24
CA LEU A 436 10.11 0.42 29.79
C LEU A 436 11.28 -0.05 28.90
N ASP A 437 11.72 -1.30 29.13
CA ASP A 437 12.64 -2.01 28.24
C ASP A 437 12.05 -2.05 26.82
N PRO A 438 12.82 -1.80 25.75
CA PRO A 438 12.45 -2.08 24.36
C PRO A 438 11.57 -3.32 24.13
N ARG A 439 11.84 -4.45 24.80
CA ARG A 439 11.01 -5.67 24.68
C ARG A 439 9.59 -5.48 25.26
N GLU A 440 9.48 -4.85 26.43
CA GLU A 440 8.19 -4.57 27.08
C GLU A 440 7.41 -3.47 26.37
N GLN A 441 8.11 -2.48 25.81
CA GLN A 441 7.54 -1.42 24.97
C GLN A 441 6.94 -2.01 23.68
N ALA A 442 7.64 -2.91 22.99
CA ALA A 442 7.10 -3.63 21.83
C ALA A 442 5.88 -4.49 22.19
N LYS A 443 5.89 -5.17 23.34
CA LYS A 443 4.74 -5.92 23.85
C LYS A 443 3.54 -5.01 24.12
N ARG A 444 3.73 -3.86 24.79
CA ARG A 444 2.70 -2.84 25.02
C ARG A 444 2.08 -2.38 23.71
N GLU A 445 2.90 -2.10 22.71
CA GLU A 445 2.48 -1.67 21.39
C GLU A 445 1.60 -2.71 20.67
N VAL A 446 2.02 -3.98 20.69
CA VAL A 446 1.23 -5.11 20.15
C VAL A 446 -0.12 -5.25 20.88
N GLU A 447 -0.14 -5.10 22.20
CA GLU A 447 -1.37 -5.17 22.99
C GLU A 447 -2.31 -3.98 22.74
N VAL A 448 -1.78 -2.76 22.55
CA VAL A 448 -2.59 -1.58 22.21
C VAL A 448 -3.21 -1.74 20.83
N ARG A 449 -2.42 -2.13 19.81
CA ARG A 449 -2.93 -2.43 18.46
C ARG A 449 -4.05 -3.49 18.49
N ALA A 450 -3.87 -4.57 19.27
CA ALA A 450 -4.87 -5.63 19.40
C ALA A 450 -6.16 -5.17 20.13
N ARG A 451 -6.06 -4.28 21.13
CA ARG A 451 -7.23 -3.65 21.77
C ARG A 451 -7.94 -2.68 20.82
N ALA A 452 -7.19 -1.90 20.06
CA ALA A 452 -7.72 -0.95 19.08
C ALA A 452 -8.49 -1.66 17.95
N ALA A 453 -7.99 -2.79 17.44
CA ALA A 453 -8.70 -3.63 16.47
C ALA A 453 -10.04 -4.15 17.00
N ARG A 454 -10.10 -4.58 18.28
CA ARG A 454 -11.35 -5.01 18.94
C ARG A 454 -12.33 -3.84 19.16
N LEU A 455 -11.84 -2.63 19.40
CA LEU A 455 -12.69 -1.44 19.46
C LEU A 455 -13.29 -1.12 18.08
N CYS A 456 -12.53 -1.32 17.00
CA CYS A 456 -13.04 -1.21 15.64
C CYS A 456 -14.06 -2.32 15.29
N GLU A 457 -13.89 -3.56 15.75
CA GLU A 457 -14.91 -4.64 15.64
C GLU A 457 -16.24 -4.21 16.28
N GLN A 458 -16.19 -3.58 17.47
CA GLN A 458 -17.37 -3.03 18.14
C GLN A 458 -17.98 -1.85 17.36
N CYS A 459 -17.16 -1.00 16.76
CA CYS A 459 -17.61 0.09 15.89
C CYS A 459 -18.34 -0.44 14.65
N ILE A 460 -17.77 -1.42 13.93
CA ILE A 460 -18.40 -2.12 12.79
C ILE A 460 -19.75 -2.71 13.19
N MET A 461 -19.81 -3.46 14.30
CA MET A 461 -21.03 -4.10 14.78
C MET A 461 -22.11 -3.08 15.18
N THR A 462 -21.73 -1.93 15.73
CA THR A 462 -22.65 -0.87 16.13
C THR A 462 -23.14 -0.08 14.91
N ALA A 463 -22.24 0.23 13.97
CA ALA A 463 -22.57 0.85 12.70
C ALA A 463 -23.54 -0.02 11.86
N LYS A 464 -23.31 -1.34 11.80
CA LYS A 464 -24.25 -2.28 11.16
C LYS A 464 -25.64 -2.24 11.80
N ARG A 465 -25.73 -2.23 13.13
CA ARG A 465 -27.01 -2.14 13.87
C ARG A 465 -27.75 -0.82 13.66
N ASN A 466 -27.02 0.27 13.40
CA ASN A 466 -27.57 1.58 13.09
C ASN A 466 -27.77 1.80 11.58
N GLU A 467 -27.50 0.79 10.75
CA GLU A 467 -27.52 0.87 9.27
C GLU A 467 -26.57 1.94 8.69
N GLU A 468 -25.53 2.34 9.42
CA GLU A 468 -24.51 3.32 9.01
C GLU A 468 -23.41 2.64 8.17
N THR A 469 -23.75 2.30 6.93
CA THR A 469 -22.88 1.62 5.95
C THR A 469 -21.55 2.34 5.70
N ASP A 470 -21.55 3.67 5.75
CA ASP A 470 -20.35 4.51 5.60
C ASP A 470 -19.38 4.32 6.77
N LEU A 471 -19.89 4.27 8.01
CA LEU A 471 -19.07 4.01 9.19
C LEU A 471 -18.59 2.56 9.27
N VAL A 472 -19.33 1.60 8.71
CA VAL A 472 -18.85 0.22 8.57
C VAL A 472 -17.60 0.17 7.67
N GLU A 473 -17.67 0.82 6.50
CA GLU A 473 -16.53 0.91 5.58
C GLU A 473 -15.33 1.63 6.22
N GLU A 474 -15.57 2.78 6.86
CA GLU A 474 -14.51 3.54 7.54
C GLU A 474 -13.87 2.75 8.69
N SER A 475 -14.68 2.10 9.53
CA SER A 475 -14.20 1.28 10.65
C SER A 475 -13.34 0.11 10.18
N ALA A 476 -13.68 -0.51 9.05
CA ALA A 476 -12.90 -1.60 8.48
C ALA A 476 -11.54 -1.13 7.95
N VAL A 477 -11.46 0.05 7.33
CA VAL A 477 -10.20 0.65 6.88
C VAL A 477 -9.29 1.00 8.06
N VAL A 478 -9.84 1.60 9.11
CA VAL A 478 -9.09 1.90 10.35
C VAL A 478 -8.62 0.60 11.00
N MET A 479 -9.50 -0.39 11.18
CA MET A 479 -9.15 -1.70 11.74
C MET A 479 -8.01 -2.37 10.97
N TRP A 480 -8.06 -2.37 9.63
CA TRP A 480 -7.01 -2.90 8.78
C TRP A 480 -5.68 -2.22 9.05
N ASN A 481 -5.64 -0.87 8.94
CA ASN A 481 -4.43 -0.08 9.14
C ASN A 481 -3.76 -0.33 10.50
N LEU A 482 -4.55 -0.43 11.58
CA LEU A 482 -4.05 -0.71 12.93
C LEU A 482 -3.63 -2.18 13.14
N SER A 483 -4.13 -3.10 12.32
CA SER A 483 -3.87 -4.54 12.44
C SER A 483 -2.73 -5.05 11.54
N ARG A 484 -2.27 -4.27 10.55
CA ARG A 484 -1.25 -4.70 9.56
C ARG A 484 0.00 -5.32 10.18
N GLU A 485 0.55 -4.68 11.21
CA GLU A 485 1.75 -5.18 11.90
C GLU A 485 1.49 -6.44 12.73
N LEU A 486 0.24 -6.72 13.08
CA LEU A 486 -0.16 -7.91 13.83
C LEU A 486 -0.37 -9.15 12.94
N MET A 487 -0.31 -9.02 11.61
CA MET A 487 -0.53 -10.13 10.67
C MET A 487 0.67 -11.08 10.53
N CYS A 488 1.79 -10.80 11.21
CA CYS A 488 2.93 -11.70 11.33
C CYS A 488 2.58 -12.99 12.10
N SER A 489 3.33 -14.08 11.87
CA SER A 489 2.97 -15.43 12.37
C SER A 489 2.78 -15.52 13.89
N GLU A 490 3.48 -14.71 14.67
CA GLU A 490 3.39 -14.67 16.14
C GLU A 490 2.12 -14.00 16.67
N HIS A 491 1.56 -13.05 15.92
CA HIS A 491 0.52 -12.13 16.39
C HIS A 491 -0.81 -12.25 15.67
N ARG A 492 -0.83 -12.93 14.51
CA ARG A 492 -1.99 -13.07 13.62
C ARG A 492 -3.28 -13.50 14.35
N LEU A 493 -3.16 -14.45 15.28
CA LEU A 493 -4.32 -14.95 16.04
C LEU A 493 -4.92 -13.92 17.02
N LYS A 494 -4.19 -12.84 17.39
CA LYS A 494 -4.72 -11.77 18.25
C LYS A 494 -5.80 -10.93 17.56
N VAL A 495 -5.79 -10.88 16.23
CA VAL A 495 -6.71 -10.09 15.37
C VAL A 495 -7.67 -10.94 14.53
N HIS A 496 -7.47 -12.26 14.43
CA HIS A 496 -8.27 -13.17 13.59
C HIS A 496 -9.78 -12.89 13.64
N LYS A 497 -10.38 -12.88 14.83
CA LYS A 497 -11.82 -12.64 15.00
C LYS A 497 -12.30 -11.28 14.46
N CYS A 498 -11.50 -10.23 14.65
CA CYS A 498 -11.84 -8.88 14.19
C CYS A 498 -11.83 -8.82 12.65
N ILE A 499 -10.80 -9.41 12.04
CA ILE A 499 -10.65 -9.53 10.58
C ILE A 499 -11.80 -10.35 9.99
N GLN A 500 -12.09 -11.52 10.56
CA GLN A 500 -13.21 -12.38 10.16
C GLN A 500 -14.55 -11.66 10.24
N LYS A 501 -14.84 -10.96 11.34
CA LYS A 501 -16.13 -10.28 11.46
C LYS A 501 -16.25 -9.09 10.50
N SER A 502 -15.14 -8.44 10.16
CA SER A 502 -15.10 -7.39 9.15
C SER A 502 -15.26 -7.92 7.72
N SER A 503 -14.71 -9.10 7.37
CA SER A 503 -14.89 -9.68 6.02
C SER A 503 -16.34 -10.09 5.80
N GLU A 504 -16.95 -10.80 6.76
CA GLU A 504 -18.36 -11.17 6.76
C GLU A 504 -19.27 -9.95 6.52
N ILE A 505 -19.10 -8.87 7.29
CA ILE A 505 -20.00 -7.71 7.22
C ILE A 505 -19.81 -6.89 5.93
N LEU A 506 -18.58 -6.77 5.42
CA LEU A 506 -18.34 -6.12 4.12
C LEU A 506 -18.84 -6.97 2.94
N GLU A 507 -18.93 -8.29 3.11
CA GLU A 507 -19.54 -9.21 2.16
C GLU A 507 -21.08 -9.15 2.21
N GLU A 508 -21.71 -9.13 3.38
CA GLU A 508 -23.15 -8.93 3.56
C GLU A 508 -23.63 -7.60 2.93
N ILE A 509 -22.92 -6.50 3.17
CA ILE A 509 -23.21 -5.18 2.57
C ILE A 509 -22.81 -5.13 1.08
N GLN A 510 -22.04 -6.11 0.61
CA GLN A 510 -21.46 -6.17 -0.72
C GLN A 510 -20.77 -4.85 -1.11
N SER A 511 -19.88 -4.33 -0.23
CA SER A 511 -19.19 -3.06 -0.48
C SER A 511 -18.41 -3.11 -1.80
N ALA A 512 -18.82 -2.26 -2.75
CA ALA A 512 -18.15 -2.09 -4.04
C ALA A 512 -16.92 -1.17 -3.96
N ARG A 513 -16.80 -0.37 -2.90
CA ARG A 513 -15.68 0.55 -2.67
C ARG A 513 -14.44 -0.21 -2.17
N LEU A 514 -14.66 -1.09 -1.20
CA LEU A 514 -13.61 -1.78 -0.45
C LEU A 514 -13.31 -3.19 -0.99
N VAL A 515 -13.52 -3.44 -2.29
CA VAL A 515 -13.30 -4.76 -2.90
C VAL A 515 -11.85 -5.24 -2.73
N GLN A 516 -10.85 -4.37 -2.90
CA GLN A 516 -9.44 -4.74 -2.64
C GLN A 516 -9.22 -5.10 -1.17
N LEU A 517 -9.82 -4.35 -0.23
CA LEU A 517 -9.71 -4.66 1.20
C LEU A 517 -10.46 -5.95 1.56
N ARG A 518 -11.61 -6.24 0.95
CA ARG A 518 -12.32 -7.53 1.13
C ARG A 518 -11.45 -8.71 0.73
N VAL A 519 -10.76 -8.64 -0.41
CA VAL A 519 -9.80 -9.67 -0.84
C VAL A 519 -8.70 -9.87 0.19
N GLN A 520 -8.11 -8.78 0.67
CA GLN A 520 -7.07 -8.80 1.71
C GLN A 520 -7.58 -9.41 3.02
N LEU A 521 -8.78 -9.02 3.48
CA LEU A 521 -9.38 -9.58 4.69
C LEU A 521 -9.64 -11.08 4.54
N HIS A 522 -10.27 -11.54 3.45
CA HIS A 522 -10.49 -12.98 3.21
C HIS A 522 -9.17 -13.77 3.10
N PHE A 523 -8.13 -13.20 2.47
CA PHE A 523 -6.80 -13.82 2.42
C PHE A 523 -6.16 -13.94 3.82
N GLU A 524 -6.25 -12.91 4.66
CA GLU A 524 -5.73 -12.96 6.03
C GLU A 524 -6.56 -13.89 6.93
N VAL A 525 -7.89 -13.97 6.77
CA VAL A 525 -8.72 -14.97 7.49
C VAL A 525 -8.31 -16.38 7.07
N GLY A 526 -8.19 -16.66 5.76
CA GLY A 526 -7.67 -17.93 5.26
C GLY A 526 -6.30 -18.26 5.86
N SER A 527 -5.41 -17.26 5.96
CA SER A 527 -4.09 -17.37 6.57
C SER A 527 -4.09 -17.52 8.10
N CYS A 528 -5.18 -17.14 8.78
CA CYS A 528 -5.44 -17.43 10.20
C CYS A 528 -5.96 -18.87 10.37
N GLU A 529 -6.91 -19.29 9.54
CA GLU A 529 -7.51 -20.63 9.56
C GLU A 529 -6.45 -21.70 9.23
N VAL A 530 -5.52 -21.47 8.29
CA VAL A 530 -4.34 -22.33 8.06
C VAL A 530 -3.44 -22.42 9.30
N ALA A 531 -3.22 -21.30 10.02
CA ALA A 531 -2.43 -21.29 11.24
C ALA A 531 -3.13 -21.99 12.44
N GLN A 532 -4.44 -22.22 12.34
CA GLN A 532 -5.25 -23.02 13.27
C GLN A 532 -5.48 -24.47 12.75
N ASP A 533 -4.86 -24.85 11.63
CA ASP A 533 -5.02 -26.12 10.91
C ASP A 533 -6.48 -26.43 10.46
N LEU A 534 -7.30 -25.39 10.32
CA LEU A 534 -8.71 -25.44 9.89
C LEU A 534 -8.82 -25.36 8.36
N LEU A 535 -8.16 -26.31 7.69
CA LEU A 535 -7.88 -26.30 6.25
C LEU A 535 -9.13 -26.11 5.36
N THR A 536 -10.24 -26.78 5.67
CA THR A 536 -11.48 -26.67 4.87
C THR A 536 -12.05 -25.24 4.88
N LYS A 537 -11.99 -24.55 6.03
CA LYS A 537 -12.42 -23.15 6.13
C LYS A 537 -11.48 -22.22 5.38
N ALA A 538 -10.17 -22.44 5.52
CA ALA A 538 -9.18 -21.68 4.78
C ALA A 538 -9.39 -21.79 3.26
N SER A 539 -9.71 -22.98 2.73
CA SER A 539 -10.02 -23.18 1.31
C SER A 539 -11.25 -22.36 0.85
N VAL A 540 -12.29 -22.26 1.69
CA VAL A 540 -13.47 -21.41 1.40
C VAL A 540 -13.10 -19.93 1.39
N GLU A 541 -12.32 -19.47 2.36
CA GLU A 541 -11.90 -18.06 2.44
C GLU A 541 -10.95 -17.65 1.30
N PHE A 542 -9.99 -18.50 0.91
CA PHE A 542 -9.17 -18.25 -0.27
C PHE A 542 -9.98 -18.29 -1.57
N ALA A 543 -11.01 -19.14 -1.68
CA ALA A 543 -11.94 -19.10 -2.81
C ALA A 543 -12.75 -17.80 -2.84
N ARG A 544 -13.23 -17.29 -1.69
CA ARG A 544 -13.86 -15.96 -1.58
C ARG A 544 -12.90 -14.83 -1.98
N ALA A 545 -11.65 -14.89 -1.53
CA ALA A 545 -10.60 -13.96 -1.94
C ALA A 545 -10.39 -14.00 -3.46
N GLN A 546 -10.28 -15.19 -4.08
CA GLN A 546 -10.08 -15.35 -5.53
C GLN A 546 -11.29 -14.88 -6.36
N ILE A 547 -12.51 -15.09 -5.87
CA ILE A 547 -13.74 -14.60 -6.50
C ILE A 547 -13.78 -13.07 -6.46
N ASN A 548 -13.35 -12.46 -5.35
CA ASN A 548 -13.31 -11.01 -5.18
C ASN A 548 -12.03 -10.36 -5.76
N ASP A 549 -10.98 -11.11 -6.11
CA ASP A 549 -9.75 -10.54 -6.70
C ASP A 549 -10.00 -10.17 -8.17
N TYR A 550 -10.33 -8.89 -8.36
CA TYR A 550 -10.48 -8.29 -9.67
C TYR A 550 -9.19 -7.64 -10.13
N THR A 551 -9.12 -7.54 -11.46
CA THR A 551 -8.01 -6.95 -12.18
C THR A 551 -7.75 -5.51 -11.79
N VAL A 552 -6.48 -5.17 -11.66
CA VAL A 552 -6.00 -3.81 -11.44
C VAL A 552 -6.56 -2.88 -12.51
N ALA A 553 -7.06 -1.73 -12.07
CA ALA A 553 -7.47 -0.63 -12.92
C ALA A 553 -6.28 0.29 -13.14
N ASP A 554 -6.20 0.96 -14.27
CA ASP A 554 -5.00 0.73 -15.05
C ASP A 554 -3.85 1.75 -14.77
N SER A 555 -4.06 2.88 -14.08
CA SER A 555 -2.99 3.82 -13.63
C SER A 555 -2.43 3.46 -12.27
N GLN A 556 -3.06 2.47 -11.61
CA GLN A 556 -2.34 1.69 -10.62
C GLN A 556 -1.19 0.90 -11.29
N LEU A 557 -1.09 0.89 -12.64
CA LEU A 557 0.11 0.52 -13.40
C LEU A 557 1.02 1.73 -13.65
N ALA A 558 2.32 1.50 -13.50
CA ALA A 558 3.38 2.47 -13.75
C ALA A 558 3.41 2.95 -15.21
N GLU A 559 3.89 4.18 -15.43
CA GLU A 559 3.96 4.84 -16.74
C GLU A 559 4.70 4.01 -17.81
N ALA A 560 5.85 3.44 -17.43
CA ALA A 560 6.66 2.56 -18.29
C ALA A 560 5.87 1.34 -18.79
N MET A 561 5.00 0.77 -17.95
CA MET A 561 4.18 -0.38 -18.33
C MET A 561 3.11 0.00 -19.35
N ARG A 562 2.53 1.21 -19.25
CA ARG A 562 1.56 1.71 -20.24
C ARG A 562 2.20 1.87 -21.62
N GLN A 563 3.46 2.34 -21.65
CA GLN A 563 4.23 2.53 -22.87
C GLN A 563 4.53 1.17 -23.52
N GLN A 564 5.04 0.20 -22.76
CA GLN A 564 5.26 -1.17 -23.26
C GLN A 564 3.97 -1.86 -23.74
N LEU A 565 2.83 -1.63 -23.06
CA LEU A 565 1.52 -2.13 -23.50
C LEU A 565 1.00 -1.42 -24.78
N ALA A 566 1.40 -0.17 -25.02
CA ALA A 566 1.04 0.60 -26.22
C ALA A 566 1.93 0.30 -27.43
N GLU A 567 3.21 0.00 -27.22
CA GLU A 567 4.17 -0.33 -28.29
C GLU A 567 3.89 -1.70 -28.92
N ASN A 568 3.37 -2.66 -28.14
CA ASN A 568 3.04 -4.01 -28.60
C ASN A 568 1.75 -4.11 -29.47
N VAL A 569 1.12 -2.99 -29.82
CA VAL A 569 -0.13 -2.94 -30.61
C VAL A 569 0.06 -3.34 -32.08
N GLY A 570 1.30 -3.33 -32.60
CA GLY A 570 1.62 -3.54 -34.02
C GLY A 570 1.48 -4.97 -34.58
N GLY A 571 1.15 -5.99 -33.76
CA GLY A 571 1.18 -7.40 -34.19
C GLY A 571 0.01 -8.23 -33.67
N ALA A 572 -0.98 -8.47 -34.53
CA ALA A 572 -1.99 -9.54 -34.44
C ALA A 572 -2.39 -9.98 -33.01
N GLY A 573 -2.85 -9.04 -32.18
CA GLY A 573 -3.59 -9.29 -30.93
C GLY A 573 -2.98 -10.32 -29.98
N ARG A 574 -1.69 -10.27 -29.67
CA ARG A 574 -1.19 -11.00 -28.49
C ARG A 574 -2.00 -10.54 -27.27
N ASP A 575 -2.62 -11.50 -26.61
CA ASP A 575 -3.38 -11.28 -25.37
C ASP A 575 -2.42 -10.59 -24.36
N PRO A 576 -2.76 -9.42 -23.78
CA PRO A 576 -1.95 -8.77 -22.75
C PRO A 576 -2.02 -9.62 -21.48
N ALA A 577 -1.20 -10.66 -21.46
CA ALA A 577 -1.28 -11.75 -20.51
C ALA A 577 -0.87 -11.32 -19.10
N PRO A 578 -1.60 -11.84 -18.10
CA PRO A 578 -2.97 -11.43 -17.84
C PRO A 578 -3.03 -10.03 -17.23
N PHE A 579 -4.23 -9.45 -17.24
CA PHE A 579 -4.63 -8.40 -16.31
C PHE A 579 -4.11 -8.67 -14.88
N ILE A 580 -3.19 -7.83 -14.41
CA ILE A 580 -2.57 -8.00 -13.09
C ILE A 580 -3.67 -8.04 -12.05
N ARG A 581 -3.72 -9.14 -11.30
CA ARG A 581 -4.53 -9.29 -10.09
C ARG A 581 -3.55 -9.32 -8.93
N LYS A 582 -3.71 -8.40 -7.97
CA LYS A 582 -2.67 -8.12 -6.96
C LYS A 582 -2.39 -9.31 -6.05
N PHE A 583 -3.37 -10.19 -5.86
CA PHE A 583 -3.31 -11.28 -4.88
C PHE A 583 -3.37 -12.68 -5.53
N ASP A 584 -3.77 -12.80 -6.80
CA ASP A 584 -3.97 -14.07 -7.52
C ASP A 584 -2.75 -15.00 -7.51
N ALA A 585 -1.51 -14.48 -7.48
CA ALA A 585 -0.31 -15.31 -7.28
C ALA A 585 -0.29 -15.95 -5.88
N ALA A 586 -0.28 -15.13 -4.82
CA ALA A 586 -0.26 -15.57 -3.43
C ALA A 586 -1.49 -16.44 -3.06
N ILE A 587 -2.68 -16.09 -3.54
CA ILE A 587 -3.91 -16.87 -3.35
C ILE A 587 -3.78 -18.24 -4.04
N ARG A 588 -3.24 -18.30 -5.27
CA ARG A 588 -3.05 -19.58 -5.98
C ARG A 588 -2.07 -20.48 -5.26
N GLU A 589 -0.92 -19.99 -4.80
CA GLU A 589 0.04 -20.82 -4.05
C GLU A 589 -0.61 -21.45 -2.81
N GLN A 590 -1.27 -20.63 -1.99
CA GLN A 590 -1.93 -21.10 -0.77
C GLN A 590 -3.08 -22.07 -1.07
N THR A 591 -3.87 -21.80 -2.11
CA THR A 591 -4.96 -22.69 -2.55
C THR A 591 -4.43 -24.01 -3.08
N HIS A 592 -3.30 -24.01 -3.79
CA HIS A 592 -2.67 -25.23 -4.33
C HIS A 592 -2.09 -26.11 -3.22
N LEU A 593 -1.43 -25.49 -2.23
CA LEU A 593 -0.96 -26.18 -1.03
C LEU A 593 -2.14 -26.79 -0.25
N LEU A 594 -3.23 -26.04 -0.09
CA LEU A 594 -4.45 -26.52 0.57
C LEU A 594 -5.13 -27.68 -0.16
N HIS A 595 -5.17 -27.65 -1.49
CA HIS A 595 -5.71 -28.75 -2.29
C HIS A 595 -5.03 -30.08 -1.96
N TRP A 596 -3.69 -30.09 -1.92
CA TRP A 596 -2.94 -31.30 -1.57
C TRP A 596 -3.09 -31.70 -0.10
N LYS A 597 -3.12 -30.74 0.83
CA LYS A 597 -3.36 -31.05 2.26
C LYS A 597 -4.75 -31.62 2.55
N LEU A 598 -5.77 -31.23 1.78
CA LEU A 598 -7.13 -31.78 1.91
C LEU A 598 -7.25 -33.17 1.26
N ASN A 599 -6.48 -33.45 0.20
CA ASN A 599 -6.52 -34.70 -0.55
C ASN A 599 -5.52 -35.74 -0.01
N LEU A 600 -5.66 -36.12 1.27
CA LEU A 600 -4.75 -37.01 2.01
C LEU A 600 -4.45 -38.39 1.35
N TYR A 601 -5.27 -38.84 0.40
CA TYR A 601 -5.12 -40.12 -0.31
C TYR A 601 -4.63 -39.98 -1.75
N ALA A 602 -4.32 -38.77 -2.22
CA ALA A 602 -3.79 -38.50 -3.55
C ALA A 602 -2.36 -37.96 -3.42
N GLU A 603 -1.37 -38.77 -3.78
CA GLU A 603 0.03 -38.32 -3.83
C GLU A 603 0.28 -37.48 -5.10
N PRO A 604 0.90 -36.30 -4.99
CA PRO A 604 1.22 -35.49 -6.16
C PRO A 604 2.22 -36.19 -7.07
N THR A 605 1.83 -36.37 -8.34
CA THR A 605 2.73 -36.90 -9.38
C THR A 605 3.76 -35.88 -9.85
N ASP A 606 3.45 -34.58 -9.75
CA ASP A 606 4.35 -33.49 -10.13
C ASP A 606 5.43 -33.27 -9.04
N PRO A 607 6.74 -33.36 -9.34
CA PRO A 607 7.78 -33.11 -8.34
C PRO A 607 7.69 -31.70 -7.75
N ALA A 608 7.24 -30.69 -8.49
CA ALA A 608 7.05 -29.33 -7.93
C ALA A 608 6.03 -29.30 -6.77
N ASP A 609 4.99 -30.14 -6.83
CA ASP A 609 3.99 -30.26 -5.77
C ASP A 609 4.49 -31.10 -4.59
N GLN A 610 5.26 -32.16 -4.86
CA GLN A 610 5.93 -32.94 -3.81
C GLN A 610 6.86 -32.03 -2.99
N VAL A 611 7.65 -31.18 -3.64
CA VAL A 611 8.61 -30.28 -2.96
C VAL A 611 7.90 -29.15 -2.23
N MET A 612 6.78 -28.65 -2.74
CA MET A 612 5.93 -27.70 -2.02
C MET A 612 5.38 -28.28 -0.70
N LEU A 613 5.02 -29.56 -0.66
CA LEU A 613 4.62 -30.24 0.59
C LEU A 613 5.80 -30.48 1.52
N LEU A 614 6.97 -30.87 1.00
CA LEU A 614 8.20 -31.03 1.78
C LEU A 614 8.61 -29.72 2.47
N LEU A 615 8.53 -28.59 1.77
CA LEU A 615 8.80 -27.26 2.34
C LEU A 615 7.83 -26.91 3.46
N ASP A 616 6.52 -27.16 3.31
CA ASP A 616 5.56 -26.94 4.39
C ASP A 616 5.80 -27.84 5.60
N GLN A 617 6.21 -29.10 5.38
CA GLN A 617 6.60 -30.02 6.46
C GLN A 617 7.84 -29.53 7.22
N VAL A 618 8.84 -28.98 6.53
CA VAL A 618 10.03 -28.37 7.16
C VAL A 618 9.64 -27.12 7.94
N GLN A 619 8.87 -26.20 7.34
CA GLN A 619 8.41 -24.96 7.98
C GLN A 619 7.52 -25.18 9.22
N ARG A 620 6.78 -26.29 9.27
CA ARG A 620 5.95 -26.68 10.44
C ARG A 620 6.77 -27.25 11.60
N GLN A 621 7.99 -27.73 11.36
CA GLN A 621 8.86 -28.24 12.41
C GLN A 621 9.58 -27.09 13.13
N ARG A 622 8.93 -26.53 14.16
CA ARG A 622 9.55 -25.52 15.03
C ARG A 622 10.28 -26.11 16.24
N GLY A 623 11.21 -25.31 16.74
CA GLY A 623 11.82 -25.47 18.05
C GLY A 623 10.79 -25.42 19.19
N VAL A 624 11.07 -26.13 20.29
CA VAL A 624 10.25 -26.04 21.51
C VAL A 624 10.53 -24.69 22.16
N LYS A 625 9.49 -23.89 22.46
CA LYS A 625 9.68 -22.63 23.20
C LYS A 625 10.02 -22.93 24.67
N ASN A 626 11.06 -22.30 25.18
CA ASN A 626 11.39 -22.33 26.61
C ASN A 626 10.37 -21.48 27.42
N ASP A 627 10.48 -21.51 28.75
CA ASP A 627 9.56 -20.76 29.65
C ASP A 627 9.63 -19.22 29.47
N LYS A 628 10.64 -18.71 28.77
CA LYS A 628 10.79 -17.29 28.40
C LYS A 628 10.19 -16.96 27.03
N GLY A 629 9.71 -17.96 26.28
CA GLY A 629 9.12 -17.82 24.95
C GLY A 629 10.12 -17.88 23.78
N GLU A 630 11.40 -18.12 24.07
CA GLU A 630 12.48 -18.24 23.07
C GLU A 630 12.40 -19.64 22.43
N GLU A 631 12.42 -19.73 21.10
CA GLU A 631 12.42 -21.01 20.39
C GLU A 631 13.80 -21.68 20.57
N MET A 632 13.86 -22.83 21.24
CA MET A 632 15.09 -23.61 21.35
C MET A 632 15.45 -24.24 20.00
N PRO A 633 16.74 -24.48 19.69
CA PRO A 633 17.13 -25.21 18.49
C PRO A 633 16.41 -26.55 18.38
N LEU A 634 16.19 -27.02 17.14
CA LEU A 634 15.57 -28.31 16.89
C LEU A 634 16.42 -29.44 17.50
N SER A 635 15.79 -30.58 17.84
CA SER A 635 16.56 -31.77 18.18
C SER A 635 17.37 -32.23 16.96
N GLU A 636 18.54 -32.79 17.20
CA GLU A 636 19.48 -33.25 16.18
C GLU A 636 18.82 -34.19 15.14
N GLU A 637 17.89 -35.04 15.59
CA GLU A 637 17.07 -35.91 14.74
C GLU A 637 16.16 -35.13 13.77
N LYS A 638 15.54 -34.04 14.23
CA LYS A 638 14.66 -33.20 13.39
C LYS A 638 15.46 -32.29 12.46
N ALA A 639 16.62 -31.80 12.89
CA ALA A 639 17.55 -31.09 12.02
C ALA A 639 18.01 -31.99 10.86
N LYS A 640 18.46 -33.22 11.18
CA LYS A 640 18.82 -34.25 10.19
C LYS A 640 17.64 -34.65 9.29
N LEU A 641 16.42 -34.72 9.82
CA LEU A 641 15.22 -34.96 9.00
C LEU A 641 15.00 -33.79 8.02
N ASN A 642 15.04 -32.55 8.48
CA ASN A 642 14.88 -31.36 7.64
C ASN A 642 15.95 -31.29 6.54
N HIS A 643 17.22 -31.52 6.87
CA HIS A 643 18.32 -31.65 5.89
C HIS A 643 17.97 -32.66 4.79
N ASN A 644 17.62 -33.89 5.17
CA ASN A 644 17.31 -34.96 4.21
C ASN A 644 16.12 -34.62 3.31
N LEU A 645 15.06 -34.00 3.86
CA LEU A 645 13.88 -33.57 3.09
C LEU A 645 14.23 -32.44 2.11
N LEU A 646 15.07 -31.47 2.52
CA LEU A 646 15.53 -30.37 1.66
C LEU A 646 16.47 -30.84 0.54
N VAL A 647 17.42 -31.75 0.84
CA VAL A 647 18.29 -32.36 -0.19
C VAL A 647 17.48 -33.18 -1.19
N GLN A 648 16.54 -34.01 -0.72
CA GLN A 648 15.63 -34.76 -1.60
C GLN A 648 14.76 -33.82 -2.44
N GLY A 649 14.29 -32.72 -1.85
CA GLY A 649 13.49 -31.72 -2.54
C GLY A 649 14.28 -31.00 -3.63
N PHE A 650 15.50 -30.56 -3.32
CA PHE A 650 16.39 -29.91 -4.28
C PHE A 650 16.69 -30.80 -5.48
N ALA A 651 17.08 -32.06 -5.25
CA ALA A 651 17.41 -33.01 -6.32
C ALA A 651 16.23 -33.25 -7.29
N LYS A 652 15.00 -33.30 -6.77
CA LYS A 652 13.77 -33.41 -7.59
C LYS A 652 13.54 -32.17 -8.45
N LEU A 653 13.74 -30.97 -7.90
CA LEU A 653 13.63 -29.71 -8.65
C LEU A 653 14.70 -29.60 -9.73
N GLU A 654 15.94 -30.01 -9.42
CA GLU A 654 17.07 -29.98 -10.36
C GLU A 654 16.81 -30.89 -11.58
N THR A 655 16.34 -32.12 -11.36
CA THR A 655 15.99 -33.05 -12.45
C THR A 655 14.83 -32.52 -13.31
N GLU A 656 13.76 -32.03 -12.68
CA GLU A 656 12.60 -31.45 -13.40
C GLU A 656 13.00 -30.20 -14.21
N LEU A 657 13.89 -29.35 -13.67
CA LEU A 657 14.38 -28.17 -14.37
C LEU A 657 15.19 -28.54 -15.62
N GLU A 658 16.06 -29.55 -15.51
CA GLU A 658 16.86 -30.07 -16.62
C GLU A 658 15.99 -30.74 -17.70
N GLU A 659 14.93 -31.45 -17.31
CA GLU A 659 13.91 -31.98 -18.24
C GLU A 659 13.12 -30.88 -18.98
N LEU A 660 12.90 -29.72 -18.36
CA LEU A 660 12.14 -28.61 -18.94
C LEU A 660 12.98 -27.68 -19.82
N ILE A 661 14.20 -27.37 -19.38
CA ILE A 661 15.08 -26.35 -20.02
C ILE A 661 16.12 -26.99 -20.96
N GLY A 662 16.42 -28.29 -20.83
CA GLY A 662 17.38 -29.01 -21.66
C GLY A 662 17.27 -28.68 -23.16
N ASN A 663 18.41 -28.31 -23.75
CA ASN A 663 18.57 -27.42 -24.93
C ASN A 663 17.64 -27.63 -26.15
N ASP A 664 17.09 -28.82 -26.35
CA ASP A 664 16.24 -29.14 -27.51
C ASP A 664 14.72 -29.00 -27.25
N ARG A 665 14.24 -29.10 -25.99
CA ARG A 665 12.79 -29.25 -25.71
C ARG A 665 12.00 -27.96 -25.92
N LEU A 666 12.46 -26.84 -25.34
CA LEU A 666 11.81 -25.53 -25.51
C LEU A 666 11.90 -25.01 -26.96
N GLN A 667 12.94 -25.40 -27.70
CA GLN A 667 13.09 -25.09 -29.13
C GLN A 667 12.21 -25.99 -30.01
N ALA A 668 12.09 -27.28 -29.71
CA ALA A 668 11.17 -28.18 -30.43
C ALA A 668 9.71 -27.72 -30.29
N LEU A 669 9.31 -27.27 -29.08
CA LEU A 669 7.97 -26.72 -28.81
C LEU A 669 7.69 -25.40 -29.55
N SER A 670 8.71 -24.61 -29.95
CA SER A 670 8.47 -23.40 -30.76
C SER A 670 8.14 -23.71 -32.22
N ASN A 671 8.55 -24.87 -32.74
CA ASN A 671 8.39 -25.24 -34.15
C ASN A 671 7.06 -25.93 -34.48
N GLN A 672 6.22 -26.26 -33.49
CA GLN A 672 4.95 -26.96 -33.67
C GLN A 672 3.69 -26.07 -33.52
N PHE A 673 3.86 -24.78 -33.23
CA PHE A 673 2.75 -23.89 -32.90
C PHE A 673 1.93 -23.45 -34.13
N GLN A 674 0.72 -23.99 -34.28
CA GLN A 674 -0.37 -23.30 -34.99
C GLN A 674 -1.29 -22.61 -33.97
N PRO A 675 -1.48 -21.28 -34.03
CA PRO A 675 -2.48 -20.64 -33.19
C PRO A 675 -3.88 -21.11 -33.60
N PRO A 676 -4.80 -21.41 -32.66
CA PRO A 676 -6.17 -21.72 -33.00
C PRO A 676 -6.82 -20.52 -33.73
N PRO A 677 -7.67 -20.76 -34.74
CA PRO A 677 -8.24 -19.69 -35.55
C PRO A 677 -9.07 -18.75 -34.68
N ARG A 678 -8.63 -17.49 -34.60
CA ARG A 678 -9.34 -16.46 -33.87
C ARG A 678 -10.55 -15.98 -34.66
N THR A 679 -11.70 -16.56 -34.38
CA THR A 679 -13.01 -15.95 -34.69
C THR A 679 -13.26 -14.75 -33.78
N ILE A 680 -12.46 -13.70 -33.96
CA ILE A 680 -12.80 -12.37 -33.46
C ILE A 680 -13.86 -11.81 -34.40
N ALA A 681 -15.07 -11.62 -33.90
CA ALA A 681 -15.99 -10.66 -34.50
C ALA A 681 -15.35 -9.27 -34.36
N THR A 682 -14.86 -8.75 -35.49
CA THR A 682 -14.32 -7.40 -35.68
C THR A 682 -15.34 -6.33 -35.23
N ALA A 683 -14.97 -5.14 -34.77
CA ALA A 683 -13.66 -4.53 -34.46
C ALA A 683 -13.89 -3.31 -33.54
N GLY A 684 -12.82 -2.66 -33.06
CA GLY A 684 -12.87 -1.35 -32.42
C GLY A 684 -12.11 -1.30 -31.10
N ALA A 685 -11.05 -0.52 -31.04
CA ALA A 685 -10.17 -0.42 -29.87
C ALA A 685 -10.55 0.74 -28.95
N LEU A 686 -10.31 0.62 -27.64
CA LEU A 686 -9.19 1.33 -26.99
C LEU A 686 -9.09 1.02 -25.48
N GLN A 687 -7.91 1.35 -24.94
CA GLN A 687 -7.56 1.49 -23.52
C GLN A 687 -8.64 2.27 -22.74
N PRO A 688 -8.68 2.23 -21.39
CA PRO A 688 -7.87 3.21 -20.65
C PRO A 688 -7.54 2.85 -19.17
N LEU A 689 -7.14 3.88 -18.41
CA LEU A 689 -6.71 3.96 -16.99
C LEU A 689 -7.78 4.81 -16.17
N PRO A 690 -7.76 4.91 -14.80
CA PRO A 690 -8.89 4.68 -13.86
C PRO A 690 -9.08 5.67 -12.64
N CYS A 691 -10.00 5.31 -11.72
CA CYS A 691 -10.10 5.59 -10.26
C CYS A 691 -10.66 6.99 -9.86
N GLN A 692 -11.62 7.20 -8.94
CA GLN A 692 -12.13 6.41 -7.79
C GLN A 692 -13.55 6.84 -7.32
N ALA A 693 -14.41 5.89 -6.90
CA ALA A 693 -15.85 6.12 -6.80
C ALA A 693 -16.64 5.27 -5.76
N PRO A 694 -17.81 5.71 -5.24
CA PRO A 694 -18.45 5.15 -4.06
C PRO A 694 -19.81 4.43 -4.31
N ALA A 695 -19.99 3.28 -3.66
CA ALA A 695 -21.26 2.59 -3.47
C ALA A 695 -22.34 3.44 -2.78
N THR A 696 -23.60 3.08 -3.00
CA THR A 696 -24.79 3.71 -2.41
C THR A 696 -25.74 2.65 -1.79
N VAL A 697 -26.86 3.05 -1.16
CA VAL A 697 -27.58 2.21 -0.19
C VAL A 697 -28.98 1.82 -0.68
N SER A 698 -29.10 0.61 -1.22
CA SER A 698 -30.40 -0.09 -1.34
C SER A 698 -30.51 -1.22 -0.30
N GLU A 699 -31.71 -1.42 0.22
CA GLU A 699 -32.02 -2.28 1.37
C GLU A 699 -31.73 -3.77 1.13
N GLY A 700 -31.53 -4.52 2.23
CA GLY A 700 -31.22 -5.93 2.18
C GLY A 700 -32.42 -6.80 1.81
N GLY A 701 -32.30 -7.57 0.73
CA GLY A 701 -33.07 -8.80 0.57
C GLY A 701 -32.62 -9.87 1.59
N PRO A 702 -33.48 -10.82 1.97
CA PRO A 702 -33.12 -11.88 2.90
C PRO A 702 -32.01 -12.78 2.32
N PRO A 703 -31.15 -13.38 3.17
CA PRO A 703 -30.08 -14.25 2.70
C PRO A 703 -30.64 -15.55 2.12
N ALA A 704 -30.29 -15.85 0.86
CA ALA A 704 -30.34 -17.22 0.36
C ALA A 704 -29.35 -18.06 1.17
N ALA A 705 -29.82 -19.16 1.73
CA ALA A 705 -29.07 -19.92 2.71
C ALA A 705 -27.98 -20.80 2.08
N GLU A 706 -26.92 -21.01 2.87
CA GLU A 706 -26.10 -22.23 2.92
C GLU A 706 -26.16 -23.22 1.74
N MET A 707 -25.35 -23.02 0.70
CA MET A 707 -24.78 -24.16 -0.04
C MET A 707 -23.59 -24.74 0.73
N ALA A 708 -23.91 -25.57 1.72
CA ALA A 708 -22.99 -26.53 2.31
C ALA A 708 -23.57 -27.95 2.17
N VAL A 709 -22.69 -28.96 2.14
CA VAL A 709 -23.00 -30.40 2.03
C VAL A 709 -23.42 -30.87 0.61
N GLY A 710 -22.43 -31.15 -0.23
CA GLY A 710 -22.63 -31.77 -1.55
C GLY A 710 -21.30 -32.06 -2.26
N GLY A 711 -20.70 -33.23 -2.00
CA GLY A 711 -19.29 -33.52 -2.27
C GLY A 711 -18.79 -33.33 -3.71
N ALA A 712 -17.87 -32.37 -3.88
CA ALA A 712 -16.69 -32.47 -4.72
C ALA A 712 -15.60 -31.56 -4.12
N ALA A 713 -14.34 -32.00 -4.10
CA ALA A 713 -13.24 -31.09 -3.74
C ALA A 713 -13.21 -29.94 -4.76
N PRO A 714 -13.10 -28.67 -4.33
CA PRO A 714 -13.05 -27.56 -5.26
C PRO A 714 -11.79 -27.70 -6.12
N THR A 715 -11.99 -27.99 -7.41
CA THR A 715 -10.89 -28.08 -8.36
C THR A 715 -10.26 -26.68 -8.51
N PRO A 716 -8.92 -26.56 -8.41
CA PRO A 716 -8.26 -25.28 -8.55
C PRO A 716 -8.60 -24.68 -9.91
N ILE A 717 -8.90 -23.37 -9.94
CA ILE A 717 -9.34 -22.69 -11.16
C ILE A 717 -8.18 -22.59 -12.14
N LEU A 718 -8.06 -23.60 -13.00
CA LEU A 718 -7.21 -23.55 -14.18
C LEU A 718 -7.69 -22.43 -15.10
N ASP A 719 -6.75 -21.59 -15.52
CA ASP A 719 -6.92 -20.60 -16.57
C ASP A 719 -7.34 -21.34 -17.86
N LYS A 720 -8.64 -21.30 -18.21
CA LYS A 720 -9.21 -22.06 -19.34
C LYS A 720 -8.82 -21.51 -20.72
N ARG A 721 -7.87 -20.57 -20.80
CA ARG A 721 -7.21 -20.26 -22.07
C ARG A 721 -6.43 -21.49 -22.54
N PRO A 722 -6.53 -21.90 -23.82
CA PRO A 722 -5.65 -22.92 -24.37
C PRO A 722 -4.24 -22.35 -24.48
N LYS A 723 -3.45 -22.50 -23.42
CA LYS A 723 -2.04 -22.14 -23.39
C LYS A 723 -1.27 -23.03 -24.35
N SER A 724 -0.22 -22.49 -24.95
CA SER A 724 0.72 -23.33 -25.69
C SER A 724 1.52 -24.20 -24.72
N GLN A 725 1.88 -25.41 -25.15
CA GLN A 725 2.73 -26.32 -24.35
C GLN A 725 4.06 -25.66 -23.94
N ARG A 726 4.54 -24.68 -24.73
CA ARG A 726 5.71 -23.85 -24.41
C ARG A 726 5.44 -22.86 -23.27
N GLU A 727 4.28 -22.21 -23.24
CA GLU A 727 3.90 -21.30 -22.14
C GLU A 727 3.71 -22.07 -20.83
N ASP A 728 3.09 -23.26 -20.88
CA ASP A 728 2.97 -24.11 -19.68
C ASP A 728 4.35 -24.62 -19.20
N ALA A 729 5.25 -25.01 -20.11
CA ALA A 729 6.62 -25.37 -19.74
C ALA A 729 7.40 -24.20 -19.10
N ILE A 730 7.27 -22.98 -19.64
CA ILE A 730 7.90 -21.77 -19.08
C ILE A 730 7.32 -21.43 -17.70
N VAL A 731 5.99 -21.50 -17.53
CA VAL A 731 5.35 -21.27 -16.23
C VAL A 731 5.78 -22.33 -15.21
N LYS A 732 5.90 -23.60 -15.63
CA LYS A 732 6.40 -24.68 -14.76
C LYS A 732 7.87 -24.45 -14.38
N ALA A 733 8.74 -24.10 -15.32
CA ALA A 733 10.14 -23.78 -15.06
C ALA A 733 10.30 -22.61 -14.07
N LYS A 734 9.51 -21.53 -14.22
CA LYS A 734 9.51 -20.39 -13.26
C LYS A 734 9.08 -20.82 -11.87
N ARG A 735 8.05 -21.67 -11.76
CA ARG A 735 7.61 -22.25 -10.50
C ARG A 735 8.70 -23.10 -9.84
N VAL A 736 9.41 -23.92 -10.63
CA VAL A 736 10.54 -24.72 -10.14
C VAL A 736 11.67 -23.83 -9.61
N VAL A 737 12.08 -22.79 -10.35
CA VAL A 737 13.09 -21.81 -9.88
C VAL A 737 12.66 -21.10 -8.60
N MET A 738 11.39 -20.67 -8.50
CA MET A 738 10.85 -20.06 -7.26
C MET A 738 10.87 -21.04 -6.06
N LEU A 739 10.60 -22.33 -6.30
CA LEU A 739 10.71 -23.36 -5.27
C LEU A 739 12.19 -23.63 -4.89
N MET A 740 13.14 -23.54 -5.81
CA MET A 740 14.58 -23.65 -5.50
C MET A 740 15.05 -22.48 -4.63
N CYS A 741 14.61 -21.26 -4.89
CA CYS A 741 14.82 -20.13 -3.97
C CYS A 741 14.24 -20.43 -2.58
N LYS A 742 12.98 -20.91 -2.51
CA LYS A 742 12.34 -21.28 -1.22
C LYS A 742 13.12 -22.39 -0.49
N VAL A 743 13.67 -23.40 -1.19
CA VAL A 743 14.57 -24.42 -0.61
C VAL A 743 15.86 -23.80 -0.06
N GLY A 744 16.51 -22.90 -0.80
CA GLY A 744 17.72 -22.22 -0.31
C GLY A 744 17.49 -21.36 0.94
N LEU A 745 16.34 -20.68 1.01
CA LEU A 745 15.92 -19.89 2.16
C LEU A 745 15.65 -20.76 3.41
N GLU A 746 15.00 -21.92 3.26
CA GLU A 746 14.79 -22.83 4.40
C GLU A 746 16.08 -23.55 4.80
N ALA A 747 16.95 -23.93 3.85
CA ALA A 747 18.26 -24.51 4.15
C ALA A 747 19.11 -23.55 5.01
N TYR A 748 19.12 -22.26 4.70
CA TYR A 748 19.77 -21.24 5.52
C TYR A 748 19.23 -21.18 6.97
N ARG A 749 17.91 -21.35 7.17
CA ARG A 749 17.29 -21.37 8.51
C ARG A 749 17.59 -22.63 9.31
N VAL A 750 17.98 -23.73 8.63
CA VAL A 750 18.42 -24.98 9.26
C VAL A 750 19.95 -24.99 9.43
N GLU A 751 20.62 -23.86 9.19
CA GLU A 751 22.08 -23.67 9.30
C GLU A 751 22.89 -24.50 8.27
N GLU A 752 22.24 -24.93 7.19
CA GLU A 752 22.81 -25.76 6.11
C GLU A 752 23.37 -24.90 4.97
N GLY A 753 24.45 -24.17 5.26
CA GLY A 753 25.08 -23.18 4.36
C GLY A 753 25.36 -23.70 2.95
N GLY A 754 26.03 -24.86 2.83
CA GLY A 754 26.42 -25.43 1.53
C GLY A 754 25.24 -25.85 0.63
N LEU A 755 24.14 -26.33 1.22
CA LEU A 755 22.91 -26.61 0.45
C LEU A 755 22.24 -25.31 0.00
N ALA A 756 22.18 -24.30 0.87
CA ALA A 756 21.63 -23.00 0.55
C ALA A 756 22.40 -22.30 -0.59
N ILE A 757 23.75 -22.35 -0.59
CA ILE A 757 24.58 -21.80 -1.67
C ILE A 757 24.23 -22.46 -3.00
N ARG A 758 24.27 -23.81 -3.08
CA ARG A 758 23.96 -24.56 -4.31
C ARG A 758 22.56 -24.29 -4.83
N ALA A 759 21.56 -24.23 -3.94
CA ALA A 759 20.17 -24.01 -4.32
C ALA A 759 19.94 -22.60 -4.87
N CYS A 760 20.47 -21.58 -4.18
CA CYS A 760 20.38 -20.19 -4.63
C CYS A 760 21.21 -19.96 -5.91
N GLU A 761 22.39 -20.56 -6.04
CA GLU A 761 23.23 -20.46 -7.24
C GLU A 761 22.54 -21.00 -8.49
N LYS A 762 22.03 -22.24 -8.45
CA LYS A 762 21.35 -22.87 -9.60
C LYS A 762 20.12 -22.03 -10.01
N ALA A 763 19.35 -21.53 -9.04
CA ALA A 763 18.21 -20.65 -9.30
C ALA A 763 18.59 -19.31 -9.95
N ILE A 764 19.66 -18.66 -9.48
CA ILE A 764 20.18 -17.40 -10.04
C ILE A 764 20.72 -17.63 -11.46
N ALA A 765 21.51 -18.68 -11.68
CA ALA A 765 22.08 -19.00 -12.99
C ALA A 765 21.00 -19.22 -14.06
N THR A 766 19.95 -20.00 -13.74
CA THR A 766 18.82 -20.21 -14.65
C THR A 766 18.03 -18.93 -14.94
N ALA A 767 17.87 -18.04 -13.95
CA ALA A 767 17.17 -16.77 -14.11
C ALA A 767 17.97 -15.71 -14.91
N VAL A 768 19.29 -15.86 -15.02
CA VAL A 768 20.17 -14.99 -15.83
C VAL A 768 20.29 -15.49 -17.27
N GLY A 769 20.32 -16.81 -17.49
CA GLY A 769 20.44 -17.43 -18.81
C GLY A 769 19.11 -17.65 -19.52
N ASP A 770 18.52 -18.83 -19.32
CA ASP A 770 17.45 -19.37 -20.18
C ASP A 770 16.04 -18.87 -19.83
N LEU A 771 15.84 -18.28 -18.64
CA LEU A 771 14.50 -18.03 -18.09
C LEU A 771 14.32 -16.61 -17.54
N ALA A 772 13.96 -15.67 -18.41
CA ALA A 772 13.61 -14.31 -18.01
C ALA A 772 12.25 -14.24 -17.26
N PHE A 773 12.28 -13.66 -16.06
CA PHE A 773 11.09 -13.19 -15.34
C PHE A 773 10.59 -11.86 -15.95
N GLY A 774 9.28 -11.62 -15.89
CA GLY A 774 8.66 -10.40 -16.44
C GLY A 774 9.04 -9.12 -15.67
N PRO A 775 8.89 -7.93 -16.27
CA PRO A 775 9.14 -6.65 -15.59
C PRO A 775 8.03 -6.31 -14.58
N SER A 776 8.34 -5.50 -13.59
CA SER A 776 7.37 -5.07 -12.56
C SER A 776 6.09 -4.45 -13.17
N PRO A 777 4.88 -4.81 -12.70
CA PRO A 777 4.56 -5.67 -11.57
C PRO A 777 4.20 -7.12 -11.97
N ILE A 778 4.64 -7.60 -13.14
CA ILE A 778 4.47 -8.99 -13.58
C ILE A 778 5.54 -9.84 -12.88
N GLU A 779 5.14 -10.98 -12.29
CA GLU A 779 6.05 -11.96 -11.67
C GLU A 779 7.01 -11.41 -10.59
N VAL A 780 6.65 -10.29 -9.94
CA VAL A 780 7.45 -9.64 -8.87
C VAL A 780 7.86 -10.61 -7.76
N GLU A 781 7.02 -11.58 -7.43
CA GLU A 781 7.34 -12.62 -6.44
C GLU A 781 8.60 -13.42 -6.80
N GLY A 782 8.79 -13.76 -8.08
CA GLY A 782 10.02 -14.39 -8.56
C GLY A 782 11.22 -13.48 -8.43
N GLY A 783 11.06 -12.19 -8.74
CA GLY A 783 12.09 -11.17 -8.55
C GLY A 783 12.52 -10.98 -7.10
N ILE A 784 11.56 -10.92 -6.17
CA ILE A 784 11.80 -10.83 -4.72
C ILE A 784 12.52 -12.09 -4.24
N LEU A 785 12.03 -13.29 -4.58
CA LEU A 785 12.64 -14.55 -4.18
C LEU A 785 14.07 -14.72 -4.73
N LEU A 786 14.35 -14.25 -5.94
CA LEU A 786 15.71 -14.24 -6.51
C LEU A 786 16.64 -13.28 -5.77
N ALA A 787 16.15 -12.09 -5.39
CA ALA A 787 16.94 -11.14 -4.60
C ALA A 787 17.19 -11.64 -3.16
N GLU A 788 16.17 -12.20 -2.50
CA GLU A 788 16.31 -12.84 -1.19
C GLU A 788 17.24 -14.06 -1.22
N ALA A 789 17.16 -14.89 -2.27
CA ALA A 789 18.09 -16.01 -2.50
C ALA A 789 19.53 -15.51 -2.69
N ALA A 790 19.74 -14.40 -3.42
CA ALA A 790 21.07 -13.83 -3.64
C ALA A 790 21.67 -13.24 -2.34
N TYR A 791 20.88 -12.51 -1.54
CA TYR A 791 21.33 -12.04 -0.23
C TYR A 791 21.59 -13.19 0.74
N THR A 792 20.82 -14.28 0.65
CA THR A 792 21.03 -15.49 1.46
C THR A 792 22.31 -16.22 1.05
N LYS A 793 22.55 -16.39 -0.26
CA LYS A 793 23.81 -16.93 -0.80
C LYS A 793 25.02 -16.13 -0.29
N ALA A 794 24.95 -14.80 -0.33
CA ALA A 794 26.02 -13.94 0.18
C ALA A 794 26.30 -14.13 1.68
N ARG A 795 25.26 -14.36 2.49
CA ARG A 795 25.41 -14.65 3.93
C ARG A 795 26.02 -16.02 4.21
N CYS A 796 25.62 -17.05 3.46
CA CYS A 796 26.25 -18.38 3.58
C CYS A 796 27.73 -18.34 3.18
N LEU A 797 28.06 -17.64 2.09
CA LEU A 797 29.45 -17.47 1.66
C LEU A 797 30.27 -16.72 2.71
N ALA A 798 29.69 -15.69 3.36
CA ALA A 798 30.36 -14.99 4.46
C ALA A 798 30.67 -15.92 5.64
N TRP A 799 29.73 -16.78 6.06
CA TRP A 799 29.98 -17.78 7.09
C TRP A 799 31.13 -18.73 6.72
N GLU A 800 31.17 -19.25 5.48
CA GLU A 800 32.29 -20.10 5.03
C GLU A 800 33.63 -19.36 4.92
N ILE A 801 33.65 -18.03 4.96
CA ILE A 801 34.87 -17.20 4.98
C ILE A 801 35.27 -16.85 6.43
N GLU A 802 34.28 -16.60 7.29
CA GLU A 802 34.42 -16.38 8.74
C GLU A 802 34.93 -17.64 9.46
N ASP A 803 34.44 -18.83 9.09
CA ASP A 803 34.92 -20.13 9.57
C ASP A 803 36.40 -20.40 9.23
N LEU A 804 36.94 -19.74 8.20
CA LEU A 804 38.35 -19.77 7.81
C LEU A 804 39.19 -18.67 8.51
N GLY A 805 38.58 -17.84 9.35
CA GLY A 805 39.23 -16.72 10.03
C GLY A 805 39.59 -15.55 9.09
N LEU A 806 38.96 -15.45 7.92
CA LEU A 806 39.32 -14.46 6.89
C LEU A 806 38.34 -13.27 6.85
N LEU A 807 38.85 -12.09 6.48
CA LEU A 807 38.01 -10.89 6.37
C LEU A 807 37.32 -10.77 5.00
N ASN A 808 36.01 -10.52 5.00
CA ASN A 808 35.23 -10.25 3.79
C ASN A 808 35.77 -9.02 3.02
N GLY A 809 35.88 -9.13 1.70
CA GLY A 809 36.33 -8.04 0.80
C GLY A 809 37.85 -7.84 0.65
N VAL A 810 38.67 -8.51 1.46
CA VAL A 810 40.15 -8.51 1.35
C VAL A 810 40.61 -9.58 0.36
N ASP A 811 41.59 -9.26 -0.48
CA ASP A 811 42.26 -10.19 -1.37
C ASP A 811 43.45 -10.86 -0.65
N GLU A 812 43.39 -12.19 -0.51
CA GLU A 812 44.47 -12.97 0.13
C GLU A 812 45.59 -13.34 -0.85
N GLU A 813 45.45 -13.04 -2.14
CA GLU A 813 46.52 -13.18 -3.14
C GLU A 813 47.56 -12.04 -3.04
N ILE A 814 47.22 -10.93 -2.36
CA ILE A 814 48.09 -9.77 -2.14
C ILE A 814 48.86 -9.95 -0.83
N GLU A 815 50.16 -10.26 -0.92
CA GLU A 815 51.05 -10.37 0.24
C GLU A 815 51.21 -9.05 1.01
N PRO A 816 51.37 -9.09 2.35
CA PRO A 816 51.65 -7.89 3.15
C PRO A 816 53.07 -7.37 2.89
N GLU A 817 53.20 -6.05 2.65
CA GLU A 817 54.48 -5.39 2.35
C GLU A 817 55.53 -5.51 3.48
N ALA A 818 55.10 -5.89 4.70
CA ALA A 818 55.93 -6.04 5.89
C ALA A 818 57.12 -7.02 5.75
N LYS A 819 57.02 -8.06 4.90
CA LYS A 819 58.12 -9.04 4.69
C LYS A 819 59.39 -8.44 4.05
N ALA A 820 59.36 -7.19 3.58
CA ALA A 820 60.52 -6.52 3.00
C ALA A 820 61.47 -5.85 4.02
N VAL A 821 61.12 -5.79 5.32
CA VAL A 821 61.87 -5.01 6.33
C VAL A 821 62.67 -5.90 7.31
N GLU A 822 62.29 -7.16 7.54
CA GLU A 822 62.85 -8.01 8.59
C GLU A 822 64.18 -8.75 8.25
N GLU A 823 64.77 -8.56 7.07
CA GLU A 823 66.13 -9.11 6.80
C GLU A 823 67.29 -8.28 7.41
N LYS A 824 67.00 -7.19 8.15
CA LYS A 824 68.03 -6.32 8.74
C LYS A 824 67.70 -5.75 10.13
N GLU A 825 67.55 -6.62 11.13
CA GLU A 825 68.16 -6.31 12.43
C GLU A 825 68.54 -7.58 13.21
N ALA A 826 69.51 -7.46 14.10
CA ALA A 826 70.33 -8.58 14.54
C ALA A 826 69.75 -9.35 15.73
N VAL A 827 70.03 -10.66 15.73
CA VAL A 827 69.82 -11.62 16.83
C VAL A 827 70.13 -11.02 18.21
N VAL A 828 69.11 -10.92 19.06
CA VAL A 828 69.27 -10.91 20.52
C VAL A 828 68.36 -12.01 21.06
N GLN A 829 68.98 -13.07 21.59
CA GLN A 829 68.27 -14.15 22.27
C GLN A 829 67.68 -13.64 23.58
N PHE A 830 66.39 -13.90 23.82
CA PHE A 830 65.81 -13.89 25.15
C PHE A 830 65.36 -15.31 25.50
N GLU A 831 65.54 -15.67 26.77
CA GLU A 831 65.36 -17.04 27.25
C GLU A 831 63.88 -17.45 27.35
N ASP A 832 63.66 -18.71 27.03
CA ASP A 832 62.39 -19.43 27.03
C ASP A 832 61.75 -19.50 28.42
N LEU A 833 60.49 -19.06 28.52
CA LEU A 833 59.60 -19.30 29.65
C LEU A 833 58.17 -19.64 29.18
N GLY A 834 58.07 -20.75 28.46
CA GLY A 834 56.94 -21.69 28.44
C GLY A 834 55.51 -21.17 28.70
N SER A 835 54.74 -21.05 27.63
CA SER A 835 53.27 -21.19 27.65
C SER A 835 52.79 -21.90 26.38
N GLU A 836 52.84 -23.24 26.37
CA GLU A 836 52.32 -24.06 25.28
C GLU A 836 50.78 -24.03 25.24
N SER A 837 50.24 -23.07 24.49
CA SER A 837 49.06 -23.28 23.65
C SER A 837 49.12 -22.28 22.49
N GLU A 838 50.14 -22.42 21.65
CA GLU A 838 50.14 -21.80 20.33
C GLU A 838 48.98 -22.42 19.55
N GLU A 839 47.95 -21.62 19.26
CA GLU A 839 46.97 -21.97 18.25
C GLU A 839 47.72 -21.99 16.91
N GLU A 840 47.90 -23.18 16.32
CA GLU A 840 48.51 -23.35 15.01
C GLU A 840 47.68 -22.58 13.97
N PHE A 841 48.09 -21.34 13.67
CA PHE A 841 47.57 -20.58 12.53
C PHE A 841 47.83 -21.40 11.26
N LEU A 842 46.77 -21.96 10.68
CA LEU A 842 46.86 -22.71 9.44
C LEU A 842 47.41 -21.80 8.34
N GLU A 843 48.66 -21.98 7.92
CA GLU A 843 49.21 -21.26 6.77
C GLU A 843 48.52 -21.75 5.49
N LEU A 844 47.43 -21.07 5.08
CA LEU A 844 46.66 -21.42 3.89
C LEU A 844 47.58 -21.50 2.66
N THR A 845 47.43 -22.60 1.92
CA THR A 845 48.13 -22.81 0.64
C THR A 845 47.75 -21.74 -0.39
N PRO A 846 48.58 -21.48 -1.42
CA PRO A 846 48.21 -20.53 -2.48
C PRO A 846 46.92 -20.92 -3.23
N GLU A 847 46.60 -22.21 -3.30
CA GLU A 847 45.34 -22.69 -3.89
C GLU A 847 44.13 -22.37 -3.01
N GLU A 848 44.24 -22.53 -1.69
CA GLU A 848 43.19 -22.16 -0.74
C GLU A 848 42.97 -20.64 -0.64
N LYS A 849 44.05 -19.84 -0.73
CA LYS A 849 43.96 -18.38 -0.82
C LYS A 849 43.23 -17.91 -2.07
N ALA A 850 43.56 -18.48 -3.24
CA ALA A 850 42.85 -18.19 -4.49
C ALA A 850 41.37 -18.62 -4.43
N ALA A 851 41.07 -19.76 -3.80
CA ALA A 851 39.71 -20.22 -3.56
C ALA A 851 38.93 -19.28 -2.62
N ALA A 852 39.55 -18.79 -1.55
CA ALA A 852 38.95 -17.79 -0.65
C ALA A 852 38.70 -16.46 -1.38
N SER A 853 39.66 -15.93 -2.14
CA SER A 853 39.47 -14.74 -2.97
C SER A 853 38.41 -14.96 -4.07
N ALA A 854 38.19 -16.19 -4.55
CA ALA A 854 37.05 -16.52 -5.43
C ALA A 854 35.70 -16.46 -4.71
N LYS A 855 35.55 -17.08 -3.53
CA LYS A 855 34.31 -17.01 -2.72
C LYS A 855 33.94 -15.57 -2.35
N LYS A 856 34.93 -14.75 -1.98
CA LYS A 856 34.74 -13.32 -1.67
C LYS A 856 34.23 -12.52 -2.88
N ARG A 857 34.71 -12.81 -4.10
CA ARG A 857 34.19 -12.21 -5.34
C ARG A 857 32.76 -12.65 -5.64
N GLU A 858 32.44 -13.93 -5.40
CA GLU A 858 31.09 -14.48 -5.57
C GLU A 858 30.06 -13.87 -4.61
N LEU A 859 30.45 -13.65 -3.35
CA LEU A 859 29.66 -12.92 -2.33
C LEU A 859 29.28 -11.51 -2.83
N ILE A 860 30.26 -10.76 -3.33
CA ILE A 860 30.06 -9.40 -3.86
C ILE A 860 29.12 -9.41 -5.06
N GLN A 861 29.29 -10.36 -5.99
CA GLN A 861 28.42 -10.52 -7.15
C GLN A 861 26.97 -10.84 -6.76
N ALA A 862 26.77 -11.71 -5.75
CA ALA A 862 25.44 -12.05 -5.25
C ALA A 862 24.73 -10.84 -4.61
N LEU A 863 25.43 -10.02 -3.82
CA LEU A 863 24.87 -8.78 -3.25
C LEU A 863 24.46 -7.78 -4.35
N LEU A 864 25.32 -7.55 -5.34
CA LEU A 864 25.03 -6.65 -6.47
C LEU A 864 23.86 -7.15 -7.32
N PHE A 865 23.79 -8.45 -7.59
CA PHE A 865 22.67 -9.07 -8.32
C PHE A 865 21.35 -8.85 -7.57
N GLY A 866 21.32 -9.09 -6.25
CA GLY A 866 20.14 -8.88 -5.42
C GLY A 866 19.67 -7.42 -5.43
N MET A 867 20.58 -6.47 -5.32
CA MET A 867 20.26 -5.03 -5.39
C MET A 867 19.74 -4.62 -6.78
N SER A 868 20.39 -5.08 -7.85
CA SER A 868 19.98 -4.80 -9.24
C SER A 868 18.59 -5.35 -9.54
N LYS A 869 18.31 -6.61 -9.19
CA LYS A 869 16.98 -7.22 -9.35
C LYS A 869 15.93 -6.51 -8.49
N SER A 870 16.25 -6.15 -7.25
CA SER A 870 15.35 -5.36 -6.39
C SER A 870 14.94 -4.03 -7.03
N TYR A 871 15.88 -3.37 -7.73
CA TYR A 871 15.62 -2.14 -8.47
C TYR A 871 14.79 -2.38 -9.75
N GLU A 872 15.15 -3.37 -10.59
CA GLU A 872 14.36 -3.77 -11.78
C GLU A 872 12.89 -4.08 -11.45
N PHE A 873 12.64 -4.71 -10.29
CA PHE A 873 11.30 -5.05 -9.83
C PHE A 873 10.58 -3.91 -9.06
N GLY A 874 11.21 -2.74 -8.91
CA GLY A 874 10.64 -1.55 -8.27
C GLY A 874 10.49 -1.66 -6.76
N GLN A 875 11.29 -2.50 -6.09
CA GLN A 875 11.23 -2.76 -4.64
C GLN A 875 12.36 -1.99 -3.92
N THR A 876 12.19 -0.69 -3.73
CA THR A 876 13.21 0.21 -3.12
C THR A 876 13.67 -0.26 -1.74
N TRP A 877 12.73 -0.72 -0.90
CA TRP A 877 13.01 -1.28 0.42
C TRP A 877 13.93 -2.52 0.38
N LEU A 878 13.86 -3.33 -0.69
CA LEU A 878 14.68 -4.53 -0.85
C LEU A 878 16.09 -4.20 -1.36
N VAL A 879 16.25 -3.10 -2.11
CA VAL A 879 17.57 -2.49 -2.37
C VAL A 879 18.19 -1.97 -1.06
N ALA A 880 17.41 -1.27 -0.23
CA ALA A 880 17.87 -0.77 1.06
C ALA A 880 18.30 -1.91 2.01
N ASN A 881 17.57 -3.05 2.02
CA ASN A 881 18.02 -4.26 2.72
C ASN A 881 19.34 -4.80 2.18
N GLY A 882 19.55 -4.79 0.85
CA GLY A 882 20.83 -5.14 0.22
C GLY A 882 21.99 -4.25 0.70
N LEU A 883 21.76 -2.94 0.84
CA LEU A 883 22.74 -2.00 1.40
C LEU A 883 23.06 -2.28 2.87
N VAL A 884 22.08 -2.70 3.67
CA VAL A 884 22.29 -3.14 5.06
C VAL A 884 23.09 -4.45 5.10
N HIS A 885 22.78 -5.42 4.25
CA HIS A 885 23.57 -6.65 4.14
C HIS A 885 25.02 -6.36 3.72
N TRP A 886 25.23 -5.48 2.74
CA TRP A 886 26.57 -5.03 2.35
C TRP A 886 27.36 -4.44 3.51
N TRP A 887 26.75 -3.52 4.26
CA TRP A 887 27.40 -2.86 5.40
C TRP A 887 27.73 -3.86 6.52
N ASN A 888 26.78 -4.71 6.90
CA ASN A 888 26.99 -5.67 7.99
C ASN A 888 28.07 -6.71 7.66
N LEU A 889 28.07 -7.27 6.44
CA LEU A 889 29.04 -8.31 6.04
C LEU A 889 30.47 -7.77 5.87
N HIS A 890 30.65 -6.46 5.74
CA HIS A 890 31.97 -5.82 5.64
C HIS A 890 32.27 -4.90 6.84
N LEU A 891 31.50 -4.99 7.93
CA LEU A 891 31.66 -4.13 9.10
C LEU A 891 33.04 -4.30 9.74
N ASP A 892 33.50 -5.55 9.85
CA ASP A 892 34.80 -5.88 10.44
C ASP A 892 35.96 -5.36 9.59
N LEU A 893 35.86 -5.44 8.26
CA LEU A 893 36.83 -4.80 7.36
C LEU A 893 36.90 -3.29 7.62
N VAL A 894 35.75 -2.62 7.78
CA VAL A 894 35.74 -1.18 8.11
C VAL A 894 36.36 -0.94 9.49
N TYR A 895 36.00 -1.72 10.51
CA TYR A 895 36.53 -1.61 11.87
C TYR A 895 38.06 -1.78 11.90
N PHE A 896 38.58 -2.92 11.42
CA PHE A 896 40.02 -3.19 11.40
C PHE A 896 40.80 -2.23 10.49
N SER A 897 40.17 -1.64 9.46
CA SER A 897 40.83 -0.60 8.64
C SER A 897 41.16 0.70 9.37
N HIS A 898 40.56 0.96 10.54
CA HIS A 898 40.93 2.08 11.40
C HIS A 898 42.27 1.83 12.12
N GLU A 899 42.54 0.57 12.48
CA GLU A 899 43.77 0.15 13.17
C GLU A 899 44.89 -0.16 12.17
N GLN A 900 44.56 -0.82 11.05
CA GLN A 900 45.49 -1.23 9.99
C GLN A 900 45.05 -0.67 8.62
N PRO A 901 45.46 0.54 8.24
CA PRO A 901 45.03 1.18 6.99
C PRO A 901 45.54 0.47 5.71
N GLU A 902 46.55 -0.40 5.84
CA GLU A 902 47.10 -1.22 4.75
C GLU A 902 46.10 -2.27 4.24
N LEU A 903 45.17 -2.73 5.09
CA LEU A 903 44.09 -3.66 4.68
C LEU A 903 43.22 -3.09 3.55
N LEU A 904 43.06 -1.76 3.49
CA LEU A 904 42.30 -1.11 2.42
C LEU A 904 42.99 -1.19 1.05
N ALA A 905 44.32 -1.29 1.02
CA ALA A 905 45.07 -1.46 -0.23
C ALA A 905 44.90 -2.88 -0.77
N ARG A 906 44.81 -3.86 0.15
CA ARG A 906 44.53 -5.28 -0.13
C ARG A 906 43.06 -5.58 -0.47
N THR A 907 42.19 -4.59 -0.65
CA THR A 907 40.78 -4.84 -1.04
C THR A 907 40.64 -5.33 -2.48
N LEU A 908 39.73 -6.28 -2.69
CA LEU A 908 39.36 -6.79 -4.02
C LEU A 908 38.92 -5.66 -4.97
N GLN A 909 39.21 -5.81 -6.26
CA GLN A 909 38.79 -4.81 -7.25
C GLN A 909 37.26 -4.72 -7.38
N GLU A 910 36.59 -5.87 -7.31
CA GLU A 910 35.14 -6.01 -7.32
C GLU A 910 34.49 -5.30 -6.12
N TYR A 911 35.13 -5.29 -4.94
CA TYR A 911 34.65 -4.56 -3.76
C TYR A 911 34.65 -3.04 -4.02
N ARG A 912 35.72 -2.53 -4.65
CA ARG A 912 35.86 -1.11 -4.99
C ARG A 912 34.88 -0.66 -6.06
N ASP A 913 34.59 -1.50 -7.04
CA ASP A 913 33.64 -1.17 -8.10
C ASP A 913 32.17 -1.35 -7.63
N ALA A 914 31.90 -2.29 -6.73
CA ALA A 914 30.60 -2.41 -6.04
C ALA A 914 30.25 -1.16 -5.21
N LEU A 915 31.21 -0.56 -4.51
CA LEU A 915 31.01 0.69 -3.77
C LEU A 915 30.63 1.88 -4.68
N LYS A 916 31.14 1.92 -5.92
CA LYS A 916 30.73 2.91 -6.94
C LYS A 916 29.32 2.65 -7.45
N GLU A 917 28.92 1.39 -7.60
CA GLU A 917 27.55 1.02 -7.98
C GLU A 917 26.55 1.39 -6.88
N ILE A 918 26.90 1.09 -5.62
CA ILE A 918 26.13 1.47 -4.41
C ILE A 918 25.92 2.99 -4.36
N GLN A 919 26.92 3.79 -4.72
CA GLN A 919 26.82 5.25 -4.74
C GLN A 919 25.71 5.78 -5.69
N ARG A 920 25.35 5.04 -6.74
CA ARG A 920 24.23 5.40 -7.64
C ARG A 920 22.88 5.33 -6.91
N TYR A 921 22.64 4.29 -6.11
CA TYR A 921 21.43 4.17 -5.29
C TYR A 921 21.33 5.22 -4.18
N LEU A 922 22.46 5.84 -3.80
CA LEU A 922 22.50 6.90 -2.78
C LEU A 922 22.23 8.29 -3.38
N VAL A 923 22.74 8.60 -4.58
CA VAL A 923 22.74 9.99 -5.10
C VAL A 923 22.61 10.15 -6.63
N GLY A 924 22.49 9.06 -7.40
CA GLY A 924 22.34 9.11 -8.86
C GLY A 924 20.89 9.19 -9.34
N GLU A 925 20.66 8.94 -10.63
CA GLU A 925 19.31 8.86 -11.22
C GLU A 925 18.46 7.73 -10.60
N THR A 926 19.12 6.70 -10.04
CA THR A 926 18.51 5.56 -9.36
C THR A 926 18.36 5.74 -7.84
N ALA A 927 18.46 6.98 -7.35
CA ALA A 927 18.48 7.26 -5.91
C ALA A 927 17.20 6.81 -5.17
N LEU A 928 17.39 6.08 -4.07
CA LEU A 928 16.31 5.61 -3.19
C LEU A 928 15.65 6.78 -2.43
N PRO A 929 14.36 6.70 -2.05
CA PRO A 929 13.69 7.72 -1.23
C PRO A 929 14.33 7.90 0.15
N ASP A 930 14.27 9.13 0.71
CA ASP A 930 14.80 9.41 2.07
C ASP A 930 14.09 8.60 3.18
N ALA A 931 12.87 8.11 2.93
CA ALA A 931 12.13 7.31 3.89
C ALA A 931 12.70 5.87 4.07
N ASP A 932 13.40 5.35 3.07
CA ASP A 932 13.91 3.97 3.05
C ASP A 932 15.37 3.88 3.57
N LEU A 933 16.04 5.00 3.78
CA LEU A 933 17.47 5.07 4.12
C LEU A 933 17.73 5.71 5.50
N LYS A 934 18.54 5.04 6.33
CA LYS A 934 19.07 5.63 7.56
C LYS A 934 20.27 6.53 7.26
N PRO A 935 20.37 7.75 7.82
CA PRO A 935 21.46 8.67 7.52
C PRO A 935 22.83 8.11 7.92
N ASP A 936 22.91 7.32 8.99
CA ASP A 936 24.17 6.74 9.47
C ASP A 936 24.71 5.68 8.51
N LEU A 937 23.83 4.84 7.93
CA LEU A 937 24.20 3.86 6.89
C LEU A 937 24.72 4.56 5.64
N VAL A 938 24.04 5.63 5.21
CA VAL A 938 24.45 6.44 4.05
C VAL A 938 25.81 7.10 4.29
N ALA A 939 26.09 7.55 5.51
CA ALA A 939 27.38 8.11 5.89
C ALA A 939 28.49 7.05 5.92
N GLY A 940 28.24 5.89 6.53
CA GLY A 940 29.19 4.77 6.59
C GLY A 940 29.58 4.26 5.20
N LEU A 941 28.61 4.03 4.31
CA LEU A 941 28.87 3.60 2.93
C LEU A 941 29.65 4.65 2.12
N ALA A 942 29.37 5.94 2.32
CA ALA A 942 30.13 7.02 1.70
C ALA A 942 31.59 7.08 2.21
N LEU A 943 31.79 6.91 3.52
CA LEU A 943 33.13 6.84 4.13
C LEU A 943 33.92 5.62 3.63
N ALA A 944 33.29 4.45 3.52
CA ALA A 944 33.92 3.24 2.99
C ALA A 944 34.39 3.44 1.54
N ASN A 945 33.54 3.99 0.67
CA ASN A 945 33.89 4.32 -0.73
C ASN A 945 35.07 5.32 -0.81
N ILE A 946 35.05 6.37 0.01
CA ILE A 946 36.14 7.36 0.09
C ILE A 946 37.44 6.68 0.55
N ASN A 947 37.41 5.90 1.63
CA ASN A 947 38.59 5.21 2.18
C ASN A 947 39.17 4.19 1.16
N ALA A 948 38.35 3.37 0.52
CA ALA A 948 38.78 2.37 -0.46
C ALA A 948 39.39 3.00 -1.73
N GLY A 949 38.81 4.09 -2.25
CA GLY A 949 39.35 4.82 -3.40
C GLY A 949 40.72 5.47 -3.15
N ILE A 950 41.06 5.74 -1.89
CA ILE A 950 42.33 6.36 -1.47
C ILE A 950 43.46 5.36 -1.42
N ALA A 951 43.18 4.16 -0.90
CA ALA A 951 44.14 3.07 -0.84
C ALA A 951 44.47 2.54 -2.26
N ALA A 952 43.47 2.48 -3.15
CA ALA A 952 43.65 2.14 -4.55
C ALA A 952 44.37 3.20 -5.41
N GLY A 953 44.78 4.34 -4.83
CA GLY A 953 45.45 5.43 -5.55
C GLY A 953 44.57 6.20 -6.56
N GLN A 954 43.28 5.86 -6.70
CA GLN A 954 42.38 6.37 -7.73
C GLN A 954 41.95 7.84 -7.53
N LEU A 955 42.20 8.44 -6.36
CA LEU A 955 41.87 9.85 -6.09
C LEU A 955 42.79 10.83 -6.84
N GLY A 956 42.52 11.04 -8.13
CA GLY A 956 43.06 12.16 -8.90
C GLY A 956 42.57 13.50 -8.33
N VAL A 957 41.24 13.64 -8.24
CA VAL A 957 40.46 14.73 -7.64
C VAL A 957 39.25 14.08 -6.93
N LEU A 958 38.84 14.58 -5.76
CA LEU A 958 37.51 14.25 -5.22
C LEU A 958 36.48 14.99 -6.08
N GLU A 959 35.83 14.27 -7.00
CA GLU A 959 34.80 14.85 -7.86
C GLU A 959 33.60 15.30 -7.02
N THR A 960 33.01 16.45 -7.38
CA THR A 960 31.86 17.04 -6.67
C THR A 960 30.71 16.05 -6.48
N ASP A 961 30.58 15.11 -7.41
CA ASP A 961 29.51 14.13 -7.48
C ASP A 961 29.61 13.08 -6.36
N GLN A 962 30.83 12.73 -5.93
CA GLN A 962 31.03 11.82 -4.80
C GLN A 962 30.56 12.43 -3.47
N LEU A 963 30.56 13.76 -3.37
CA LEU A 963 30.15 14.51 -2.17
C LEU A 963 28.69 15.01 -2.24
N LEU A 964 27.95 14.73 -3.32
CA LEU A 964 26.51 15.06 -3.39
C LEU A 964 25.70 14.41 -2.26
N VAL A 965 26.18 13.30 -1.70
CA VAL A 965 25.58 12.62 -0.53
C VAL A 965 25.39 13.55 0.68
N LEU A 966 26.25 14.56 0.82
CA LEU A 966 26.16 15.57 1.88
C LEU A 966 24.83 16.36 1.85
N LYS A 967 24.13 16.42 0.69
CA LYS A 967 22.81 17.06 0.58
C LYS A 967 21.71 16.32 1.34
N ARG A 968 21.86 15.01 1.56
CA ARG A 968 20.88 14.13 2.21
C ARG A 968 21.14 13.88 3.70
N LEU A 969 22.37 14.15 4.16
CA LEU A 969 22.83 13.80 5.51
C LEU A 969 22.53 14.88 6.57
N GLY A 970 22.43 14.46 7.83
CA GLY A 970 22.28 15.33 9.00
C GLY A 970 23.56 16.09 9.37
N ALA A 971 23.47 17.01 10.34
CA ALA A 971 24.60 17.86 10.72
C ALA A 971 25.81 17.06 11.22
N CYS A 972 25.61 16.06 12.08
CA CYS A 972 26.67 15.23 12.63
C CYS A 972 27.36 14.38 11.56
N GLN A 973 26.58 13.67 10.73
CA GLN A 973 27.09 12.79 9.67
C GLN A 973 27.89 13.55 8.61
N ARG A 974 27.49 14.79 8.28
CA ARG A 974 28.27 15.66 7.37
C ARG A 974 29.62 16.05 7.96
N LYS A 975 29.70 16.34 9.27
CA LYS A 975 30.96 16.73 9.94
C LYS A 975 31.98 15.61 9.87
N GLU A 976 31.57 14.36 10.08
CA GLU A 976 32.44 13.19 10.03
C GLU A 976 33.07 12.99 8.63
N ILE A 977 32.24 13.00 7.58
CA ILE A 977 32.71 12.90 6.18
C ILE A 977 33.64 14.07 5.82
N VAL A 978 33.27 15.31 6.17
CA VAL A 978 34.09 16.49 5.86
C VAL A 978 35.40 16.46 6.63
N ALA A 979 35.40 16.07 7.91
CA ALA A 979 36.62 15.92 8.71
C ALA A 979 37.57 14.88 8.10
N ARG A 980 37.04 13.72 7.68
CA ARG A 980 37.83 12.68 7.01
C ARG A 980 38.39 13.19 5.67
N VAL A 981 37.56 13.78 4.80
CA VAL A 981 38.01 14.38 3.53
C VAL A 981 39.11 15.43 3.74
N VAL A 982 38.98 16.29 4.74
CA VAL A 982 40.00 17.30 5.10
C VAL A 982 41.31 16.66 5.62
N GLN A 983 41.23 15.57 6.40
CA GLN A 983 42.41 14.80 6.83
C GLN A 983 43.18 14.24 5.64
N LEU A 984 42.47 13.80 4.59
CA LEU A 984 43.03 13.14 3.42
C LEU A 984 43.62 14.11 2.40
N CYS A 985 43.01 15.28 2.20
CA CYS A 985 43.61 16.37 1.43
C CYS A 985 44.92 16.87 2.06
N ARG A 986 45.04 16.78 3.39
CA ARG A 986 46.27 17.12 4.16
C ARG A 986 47.39 16.10 3.99
N THR A 987 47.11 14.80 3.83
CA THR A 987 48.16 13.77 3.68
C THR A 987 48.68 13.59 2.26
N LYS A 988 47.90 13.97 1.23
CA LYS A 988 48.31 13.86 -0.20
C LYS A 988 48.52 15.20 -0.93
N GLU A 989 48.59 16.32 -0.21
CA GLU A 989 48.80 17.69 -0.74
C GLU A 989 47.85 18.08 -1.90
N LYS A 990 46.55 17.80 -1.78
CA LYS A 990 45.55 18.09 -2.83
C LYS A 990 44.58 19.21 -2.45
N PRO A 991 44.11 20.04 -3.40
CA PRO A 991 43.11 21.08 -3.14
C PRO A 991 41.76 20.46 -2.72
N LEU A 992 41.06 21.15 -1.82
CA LEU A 992 39.73 20.74 -1.34
C LEU A 992 38.66 20.99 -2.44
N PRO A 993 37.66 20.10 -2.63
CA PRO A 993 36.55 20.33 -3.55
C PRO A 993 35.70 21.56 -3.22
N ASP A 994 34.98 22.10 -4.21
CA ASP A 994 34.06 23.24 -4.05
C ASP A 994 32.79 22.82 -3.27
N LEU A 995 32.87 22.93 -1.94
CA LEU A 995 31.78 22.60 -1.02
C LEU A 995 30.56 23.54 -1.13
N VAL A 996 30.66 24.69 -1.82
CA VAL A 996 29.58 25.68 -1.89
C VAL A 996 28.39 25.16 -2.71
N ARG A 997 28.65 24.34 -3.73
CA ARG A 997 27.61 23.71 -4.59
C ARG A 997 26.83 22.56 -3.92
N LEU A 998 27.20 22.21 -2.68
CA LEU A 998 26.70 21.05 -1.95
C LEU A 998 25.71 21.41 -0.82
N ARG A 999 25.27 22.67 -0.73
CA ARG A 999 24.27 23.12 0.26
C ARG A 999 22.88 22.47 0.01
N PRO A 1000 22.12 22.10 1.07
CA PRO A 1000 20.73 21.64 0.93
C PRO A 1000 19.77 22.81 0.61
N SER A 1001 18.79 22.57 -0.27
CA SER A 1001 17.85 23.58 -0.77
C SER A 1001 16.93 24.23 0.29
N ARG A 1002 16.88 23.68 1.50
CA ARG A 1002 16.01 24.16 2.60
C ARG A 1002 16.42 25.54 3.14
N LEU A 1003 17.58 26.06 2.76
CA LEU A 1003 18.12 27.37 3.19
C LEU A 1003 17.71 28.56 2.31
N GLU A 1004 17.09 28.34 1.14
CA GLU A 1004 16.67 29.45 0.25
C GLU A 1004 15.27 30.01 0.55
N ALA A 1005 14.48 29.33 1.39
CA ALA A 1005 13.11 29.71 1.74
C ALA A 1005 13.05 30.77 2.87
N ALA A 1006 13.65 31.94 2.66
CA ALA A 1006 13.45 33.13 3.49
C ALA A 1006 13.00 34.32 2.62
N PRO A 1007 11.74 34.79 2.74
CA PRO A 1007 11.25 35.89 1.91
C PRO A 1007 11.96 37.21 2.27
N PRO A 1008 12.21 38.11 1.29
CA PRO A 1008 12.93 39.35 1.54
C PRO A 1008 12.08 40.30 2.41
N ALA A 1009 12.58 40.63 3.59
CA ALA A 1009 11.94 41.58 4.49
C ALA A 1009 11.94 43.00 3.88
N ALA A 1010 10.76 43.48 3.49
CA ALA A 1010 10.56 44.86 3.07
C ALA A 1010 10.87 45.82 4.23
N ALA A 1011 11.67 46.85 3.96
CA ALA A 1011 12.03 47.84 4.94
C ALA A 1011 10.93 48.92 5.05
N ASP A 1012 10.25 48.99 6.19
CA ASP A 1012 9.53 50.20 6.60
C ASP A 1012 9.80 50.53 8.07
N LYS A 1013 10.03 51.82 8.37
CA LYS A 1013 10.56 52.31 9.65
C LYS A 1013 9.48 53.00 10.48
N GLY A 1014 8.63 52.19 11.11
CA GLY A 1014 7.71 52.62 12.17
C GLY A 1014 8.40 52.89 13.51
N LYS A 1015 7.92 53.89 14.28
CA LYS A 1015 8.56 54.37 15.52
C LYS A 1015 8.48 53.36 16.67
N ALA A 1016 9.56 53.30 17.46
CA ALA A 1016 9.67 52.44 18.63
C ALA A 1016 8.76 52.86 19.80
N ALA A 1017 8.10 51.88 20.42
CA ALA A 1017 7.55 51.95 21.77
C ALA A 1017 8.33 50.98 22.67
N LYS A 1018 8.77 51.45 23.85
CA LYS A 1018 9.49 50.63 24.84
C LYS A 1018 8.51 49.73 25.61
N GLY A 1019 8.87 48.47 25.84
CA GLY A 1019 8.27 47.68 26.92
C GLY A 1019 7.86 46.24 26.59
N ALA A 1020 8.79 45.40 26.14
CA ALA A 1020 8.69 43.95 26.25
C ALA A 1020 10.12 43.35 26.36
N PRO A 1021 10.35 42.27 27.13
CA PRO A 1021 11.62 41.56 27.08
C PRO A 1021 11.82 40.94 25.68
N PRO A 1022 13.06 40.77 25.22
CA PRO A 1022 13.30 40.05 23.97
C PRO A 1022 12.82 38.59 24.10
N PRO A 1023 12.29 37.98 23.03
CA PRO A 1023 11.95 36.56 23.04
C PRO A 1023 13.20 35.73 23.28
N ASP A 1024 13.08 34.62 24.03
CA ASP A 1024 14.18 33.72 24.32
C ASP A 1024 14.77 33.14 23.03
N ALA A 1025 15.89 33.71 22.62
CA ALA A 1025 16.74 33.15 21.58
C ALA A 1025 17.58 32.00 22.18
N SER A 1026 16.92 30.93 22.61
CA SER A 1026 17.55 29.61 22.78
C SER A 1026 17.79 28.97 21.40
N ALA A 1027 18.48 29.72 20.52
CA ALA A 1027 19.17 29.12 19.40
C ALA A 1027 20.32 28.30 19.98
N ASP A 1028 20.32 26.99 19.74
CA ASP A 1028 21.37 26.09 20.19
C ASP A 1028 22.73 26.60 19.68
N LYS A 1029 23.58 27.08 20.60
CA LYS A 1029 24.91 27.64 20.27
C LYS A 1029 25.93 26.57 19.88
N GLY A 1030 25.52 25.30 19.87
CA GLY A 1030 26.37 24.14 19.58
C GLY A 1030 26.69 23.95 18.09
N ASP A 1031 25.82 24.38 17.17
CA ASP A 1031 25.93 24.06 15.74
C ASP A 1031 26.17 25.28 14.84
N LEU A 1032 27.27 25.24 14.07
CA LEU A 1032 27.38 26.02 12.84
C LEU A 1032 26.50 25.34 11.78
N GLN A 1033 25.58 26.10 11.19
CA GLN A 1033 24.62 25.59 10.20
C GLN A 1033 25.27 25.47 8.79
N GLY A 1034 26.40 24.76 8.68
CA GLY A 1034 27.19 24.61 7.45
C GLY A 1034 28.23 25.71 7.20
N ASN A 1035 28.47 26.58 8.19
CA ASN A 1035 29.43 27.69 8.12
C ASN A 1035 30.88 27.24 8.36
N GLU A 1036 31.12 26.00 8.79
CA GLU A 1036 32.46 25.40 8.93
C GLU A 1036 33.20 25.40 7.58
N ALA A 1037 32.48 25.09 6.50
CA ALA A 1037 33.00 25.14 5.14
C ALA A 1037 33.40 26.56 4.74
N ASP A 1038 32.64 27.59 5.14
CA ASP A 1038 32.93 29.00 4.85
C ASP A 1038 34.16 29.49 5.66
N VAL A 1039 34.37 28.99 6.88
CA VAL A 1039 35.61 29.22 7.66
C VAL A 1039 36.81 28.57 6.97
N ILE A 1040 36.70 27.31 6.56
CA ILE A 1040 37.78 26.57 5.89
C ILE A 1040 38.11 27.22 4.53
N ALA A 1041 37.10 27.63 3.75
CA ALA A 1041 37.28 28.33 2.48
C ALA A 1041 37.98 29.69 2.66
N ALA A 1042 37.61 30.46 3.69
CA ALA A 1042 38.28 31.72 4.02
C ALA A 1042 39.75 31.50 4.43
N VAL A 1043 40.04 30.51 5.28
CA VAL A 1043 41.42 30.14 5.67
C VAL A 1043 42.25 29.72 4.45
N MET A 1044 41.68 28.93 3.53
CA MET A 1044 42.37 28.43 2.34
C MET A 1044 42.49 29.44 1.20
N SER A 1045 41.71 30.53 1.23
CA SER A 1045 41.84 31.66 0.31
C SER A 1045 42.96 32.62 0.71
N MET A 1046 43.40 32.61 1.99
CA MET A 1046 44.48 33.49 2.47
C MET A 1046 45.80 33.40 1.68
N PRO A 1047 46.33 32.21 1.31
CA PRO A 1047 47.57 32.10 0.54
C PRO A 1047 47.42 32.54 -0.93
N GLN A 1048 46.20 32.66 -1.41
CA GLN A 1048 45.86 33.05 -2.78
C GLN A 1048 45.49 34.53 -2.92
N ALA A 1049 45.40 35.26 -1.79
CA ALA A 1049 45.13 36.69 -1.77
C ALA A 1049 46.25 37.47 -2.50
N LYS A 1050 45.88 38.51 -3.23
CA LYS A 1050 46.81 39.31 -4.04
C LYS A 1050 47.65 40.24 -3.17
N ASP A 1051 47.03 40.80 -2.13
CA ASP A 1051 47.61 41.79 -1.23
C ASP A 1051 47.29 41.47 0.24
N GLY A 1052 48.10 41.99 1.16
CA GLY A 1052 47.93 41.78 2.61
C GLY A 1052 46.59 42.27 3.18
N ASP A 1053 45.96 43.27 2.55
CA ASP A 1053 44.63 43.76 2.93
C ASP A 1053 43.49 42.83 2.48
N GLU A 1054 43.69 42.02 1.45
CA GLU A 1054 42.74 41.01 1.01
C GLU A 1054 42.84 39.77 1.92
N ALA A 1055 44.05 39.32 2.24
CA ALA A 1055 44.29 38.29 3.26
C ALA A 1055 43.69 38.67 4.62
N LYS A 1056 43.82 39.95 5.02
CA LYS A 1056 43.23 40.46 6.26
C LYS A 1056 41.71 40.33 6.28
N LYS A 1057 41.00 40.61 5.17
CA LYS A 1057 39.53 40.46 5.10
C LYS A 1057 39.11 39.00 5.31
N TYR A 1058 39.80 38.04 4.70
CA TYR A 1058 39.51 36.62 4.91
C TYR A 1058 39.76 36.18 6.36
N VAL A 1059 40.81 36.69 7.01
CA VAL A 1059 41.08 36.47 8.44
C VAL A 1059 39.96 37.03 9.31
N GLU A 1060 39.54 38.29 9.10
CA GLU A 1060 38.46 38.91 9.86
C GLU A 1060 37.11 38.21 9.63
N GLN A 1061 36.84 37.74 8.41
CA GLN A 1061 35.67 36.92 8.08
C GLN A 1061 35.69 35.58 8.83
N ALA A 1062 36.79 34.84 8.80
CA ALA A 1062 36.95 33.56 9.49
C ALA A 1062 36.81 33.71 11.03
N ILE A 1063 37.42 34.75 11.62
CA ILE A 1063 37.26 35.10 13.04
C ILE A 1063 35.79 35.37 13.37
N SER A 1064 35.09 36.15 12.54
CA SER A 1064 33.69 36.53 12.79
C SER A 1064 32.71 35.35 12.72
N LEU A 1065 33.09 34.26 12.04
CA LEU A 1065 32.32 33.02 11.97
C LEU A 1065 32.67 32.10 13.15
N LEU A 1066 33.96 31.91 13.44
CA LEU A 1066 34.41 31.10 14.59
C LEU A 1066 33.96 31.68 15.94
N GLN A 1067 33.88 32.99 16.11
CA GLN A 1067 33.38 33.64 17.33
C GLN A 1067 31.87 33.47 17.56
N LYS A 1068 31.10 33.05 16.56
CA LYS A 1068 29.66 32.76 16.70
C LYS A 1068 29.39 31.34 17.18
N TRP A 1069 30.43 30.50 17.30
CA TRP A 1069 30.34 29.10 17.65
C TRP A 1069 31.15 28.80 18.90
N THR A 1070 30.52 28.15 19.87
CA THR A 1070 31.16 27.64 21.09
C THR A 1070 30.59 26.25 21.36
N PRO A 1071 31.31 25.16 21.03
CA PRO A 1071 30.80 23.80 21.20
C PRO A 1071 30.58 23.45 22.68
N SER A 1072 29.71 22.47 22.93
CA SER A 1072 29.44 21.96 24.29
C SER A 1072 30.72 21.34 24.89
N PRO A 1073 31.02 21.55 26.19
CA PRO A 1073 32.13 20.88 26.86
C PRO A 1073 32.01 19.35 26.92
N SER A 1074 30.85 18.79 26.58
CA SER A 1074 30.59 17.34 26.53
C SER A 1074 30.87 16.67 25.18
N ASP A 1075 31.18 17.44 24.12
CA ASP A 1075 31.37 16.93 22.76
C ASP A 1075 32.84 17.11 22.35
N GLU A 1076 33.64 16.08 22.64
CA GLU A 1076 35.09 16.06 22.44
C GLU A 1076 35.49 16.24 20.96
N ALA A 1077 34.71 15.70 20.03
CA ALA A 1077 34.95 15.82 18.60
C ALA A 1077 34.73 17.27 18.12
N MET A 1078 33.64 17.91 18.56
CA MET A 1078 33.34 19.31 18.24
C MET A 1078 34.35 20.27 18.86
N LEU A 1079 34.78 20.03 20.10
CA LEU A 1079 35.85 20.79 20.76
C LEU A 1079 37.18 20.67 20.01
N THR A 1080 37.56 19.46 19.62
CA THR A 1080 38.81 19.19 18.88
C THR A 1080 38.81 19.89 17.51
N LEU A 1081 37.69 19.85 16.78
CA LEU A 1081 37.53 20.57 15.51
C LEU A 1081 37.63 22.09 15.69
N TRP A 1082 36.99 22.64 16.74
CA TRP A 1082 37.03 24.07 17.05
C TRP A 1082 38.47 24.55 17.32
N ILE A 1083 39.23 23.79 18.13
CA ILE A 1083 40.64 24.09 18.45
C ILE A 1083 41.53 23.97 17.19
N GLU A 1084 41.36 22.94 16.36
CA GLU A 1084 42.14 22.78 15.12
C GLU A 1084 41.84 23.91 14.11
N LEU A 1085 40.59 24.39 14.00
CA LEU A 1085 40.26 25.53 13.13
C LEU A 1085 40.90 26.85 13.60
N TRP A 1086 40.84 27.16 14.89
CA TRP A 1086 41.52 28.34 15.46
C TRP A 1086 43.05 28.25 15.27
N THR A 1087 43.67 27.11 15.55
CA THR A 1087 45.13 26.96 15.40
C THR A 1087 45.58 26.93 13.93
N ARG A 1088 44.76 26.45 12.99
CA ARG A 1088 45.03 26.57 11.54
C ARG A 1088 44.96 28.01 11.08
N LEU A 1089 43.91 28.75 11.43
CA LEU A 1089 43.77 30.18 11.12
C LEU A 1089 44.97 30.97 11.67
N GLY A 1090 45.40 30.67 12.90
CA GLY A 1090 46.60 31.26 13.50
C GLY A 1090 47.89 30.95 12.73
N ARG A 1091 48.08 29.70 12.26
CA ARG A 1091 49.22 29.31 11.41
C ARG A 1091 49.23 30.05 10.06
N HIS A 1092 48.08 30.14 9.38
CA HIS A 1092 47.98 30.86 8.10
C HIS A 1092 48.18 32.38 8.25
N CYS A 1093 47.84 32.99 9.41
CA CYS A 1093 48.15 34.39 9.69
C CYS A 1093 49.67 34.70 9.70
N LEU A 1094 50.54 33.70 9.86
CA LEU A 1094 52.00 33.87 9.85
C LEU A 1094 52.61 33.75 8.43
N ALA A 1095 51.82 33.38 7.42
CA ALA A 1095 52.27 33.22 6.04
C ALA A 1095 52.09 34.50 5.21
N LYS A 1096 52.91 34.65 4.16
CA LYS A 1096 52.68 35.68 3.12
C LYS A 1096 51.35 35.40 2.40
N PRO A 1097 50.58 36.42 1.98
CA PRO A 1097 50.93 37.85 1.88
C PRO A 1097 50.63 38.71 3.12
N MET A 1098 50.29 38.11 4.27
CA MET A 1098 49.97 38.85 5.50
C MET A 1098 51.18 39.68 5.99
N GLN A 1099 50.94 40.92 6.47
CA GLN A 1099 52.01 41.72 7.07
C GLN A 1099 52.52 41.07 8.37
N PRO A 1100 53.83 40.85 8.58
CA PRO A 1100 54.33 40.02 9.70
C PRO A 1100 53.89 40.48 11.09
N SER A 1101 53.87 41.80 11.36
CA SER A 1101 53.45 42.38 12.64
C SER A 1101 51.95 42.20 12.91
N LEU A 1102 51.13 42.32 11.87
CA LEU A 1102 49.68 42.14 11.96
C LEU A 1102 49.31 40.65 12.03
N GLY A 1103 49.98 39.82 11.23
CA GLY A 1103 49.87 38.37 11.22
C GLY A 1103 50.20 37.74 12.56
N ALA A 1104 51.31 38.15 13.18
CA ALA A 1104 51.68 37.74 14.54
C ALA A 1104 50.61 38.10 15.59
N LYS A 1105 49.94 39.26 15.45
CA LYS A 1105 48.87 39.68 16.36
C LYS A 1105 47.63 38.78 16.25
N TYR A 1106 47.18 38.46 15.03
CA TYR A 1106 46.04 37.55 14.85
C TYR A 1106 46.42 36.10 15.22
N ALA A 1107 47.65 35.66 14.92
CA ALA A 1107 48.14 34.34 15.31
C ALA A 1107 48.17 34.15 16.84
N LEU A 1108 48.66 35.15 17.58
CA LEU A 1108 48.64 35.16 19.05
C LEU A 1108 47.20 35.10 19.59
N MET A 1109 46.28 35.89 19.01
CA MET A 1109 44.87 35.90 19.39
C MET A 1109 44.21 34.53 19.18
N CYS A 1110 44.44 33.89 18.04
CA CYS A 1110 43.91 32.55 17.74
C CYS A 1110 44.51 31.48 18.67
N GLY A 1111 45.81 31.58 18.98
CA GLY A 1111 46.49 30.70 19.93
C GLY A 1111 45.92 30.81 21.36
N ILE A 1112 45.64 32.04 21.83
CA ILE A 1112 45.03 32.28 23.13
C ILE A 1112 43.61 31.67 23.20
N GLN A 1113 42.80 31.79 22.16
CA GLN A 1113 41.45 31.20 22.12
C GLN A 1113 41.50 29.66 22.19
N GLY A 1114 42.40 29.01 21.44
CA GLY A 1114 42.60 27.56 21.52
C GLY A 1114 43.10 27.09 22.90
N LEU A 1115 44.05 27.81 23.51
CA LEU A 1115 44.61 27.49 24.82
C LEU A 1115 43.58 27.63 25.96
N LEU A 1116 42.75 28.67 25.95
CA LEU A 1116 41.74 28.90 26.99
C LEU A 1116 40.75 27.73 27.10
N VAL A 1117 40.38 27.11 25.98
CA VAL A 1117 39.44 25.97 25.95
C VAL A 1117 40.14 24.66 26.26
N ALA A 1118 41.38 24.44 25.80
CA ALA A 1118 42.17 23.27 26.20
C ALA A 1118 42.35 23.19 27.73
N ILE A 1119 42.58 24.33 28.39
CA ILE A 1119 42.62 24.45 29.85
C ILE A 1119 41.25 24.12 30.49
N SER A 1120 40.14 24.55 29.87
CA SER A 1120 38.77 24.24 30.35
C SER A 1120 38.41 22.75 30.26
N VAL A 1121 38.91 22.04 29.24
CA VAL A 1121 38.71 20.59 29.07
C VAL A 1121 39.52 19.80 30.12
N ILE A 1122 40.79 20.16 30.32
CA ILE A 1122 41.66 19.57 31.36
C ILE A 1122 41.07 19.79 32.77
N LEU A 1123 40.45 20.95 33.01
CA LEU A 1123 39.78 21.23 34.28
C LEU A 1123 38.47 20.47 34.48
N HIS A 1124 37.73 20.12 33.43
CA HIS A 1124 36.53 19.26 33.55
C HIS A 1124 36.90 17.79 33.78
N PHE A 1125 37.90 17.26 33.08
CA PHE A 1125 38.35 15.87 33.25
C PHE A 1125 38.87 15.60 34.68
N ASN A 1126 39.55 16.55 35.30
CA ASN A 1126 40.04 16.44 36.69
C ASN A 1126 38.95 16.58 37.77
N VAL A 1127 37.67 16.77 37.39
CA VAL A 1127 36.53 16.83 38.33
C VAL A 1127 35.60 15.61 38.18
N ALA A 1128 35.83 14.77 37.18
CA ALA A 1128 35.04 13.58 36.89
C ALA A 1128 35.73 12.24 37.29
N ASN A 1129 36.95 12.29 37.83
CA ASN A 1129 37.71 11.16 38.39
C ASN A 1129 37.93 11.36 39.90
#